data_AF-A0AAV0Z216-F1
#
_entry.id   AF-A0AAV0Z216-F1
#
_cell.length_a   1.000
_cell.length_b   1.000
_cell.length_c   1.000
_cell.angle_alpha   90.00
_cell.angle_beta   90.00
_cell.angle_gamma   90.00
#
_symmetry.space_group_name_H-M   'P 1'
#
loop_
_entity.id
_entity.type
_entity.pdbx_description
1 polymer ?
#
loop_
_entity_poly.entity_id
_entity_poly.type
_entity_poly.pdbx_seq_one_letter_code
_entity_poly.pdbx_strand_id
1 'polypeptide(L)'
;MKGHDDPILQPHSCLSFFHFLKTHHSNHSLKPDLKAHLILFSRLFKARKFATIKTILNSVVTDSQFRSPVSGIVDLLDEFEFHFVDKLCDMLFRVCSDNRLFPEAVRVFDYVEEKGFVIEERSCFVLLLALKRCGEIELCLRFFRRMVESNGIEIRVQSLTLVIDGLCKRGEVEKAKELMDEMVTKSIVKPTVFTYNTLLNAYVGRKDQSGVGEILRLMEKEPVVFSVATYSILIQWYSSSGDIGEVEKIFEEMRERKIEIDVYVYSSMISWNCRLGNMKRAFVLFDDMAQRNVAPNAHTYGALIGGVCMAGQMEAAEILLEEMQSKGIDLNMIIFNTMIDGYCKRGMMDEALRLQTIMERKGFNADVFTFNILANGLCKLHRYGKFQTEIGKAWASEIAILLVAMATSEDMRINAEHIRIADQFVEVPGGTNNNNYANVQLILEIAEITHVDAVWPGWGHASENPELPDALKAKGIVTSYYTKLSKAPPETVKELEQAARRLAISVNYVGAATASDYRDNKIHTGWLDSRIAMRVRAERPPWYLSVVGGALYKATASSAALVSDYVGYLEKGQIPPKHISLVRSQVSLSIEGSKYTIDMIRGGPGSYKLKLNQSEIEAEIHTLRDGGLLMQLDGNSHVIYAEEEAAGTRLLIDGRTCLLQNDHDPSKLIGETPCKLLRYLVADDSHIDVDTPYAEVEVMKMCMPLLSPASGIIHFRMAEGQAMQFGC
;
A
#
# COMPACT_ATOMS: atom_id res chain seq x y z
N MET A 1 42.30 25.05 36.51
CA MET A 1 43.56 25.46 37.18
C MET A 1 43.54 26.98 37.40
N LYS A 2 43.64 27.46 38.65
CA LYS A 2 43.90 28.87 38.96
C LYS A 2 45.40 29.14 38.83
N GLY A 3 45.74 30.21 38.09
CA GLY A 3 46.98 30.97 38.25
C GLY A 3 48.29 30.24 37.95
N HIS A 4 48.69 30.22 36.68
CA HIS A 4 50.08 30.42 36.29
C HIS A 4 50.10 30.95 34.86
N ASP A 5 50.72 32.10 34.67
CA ASP A 5 51.16 32.60 33.37
C ASP A 5 51.98 31.53 32.65
N ASP A 6 51.61 31.18 31.42
CA ASP A 6 52.45 30.38 30.52
C ASP A 6 52.23 30.87 29.07
N PRO A 7 53.29 31.08 28.28
CA PRO A 7 53.45 32.21 27.38
C PRO A 7 52.67 32.05 26.07
N ILE A 8 52.56 33.17 25.37
CA ILE A 8 52.04 33.45 24.02
C ILE A 8 52.29 32.31 23.02
N LEU A 9 51.53 31.22 23.12
CA LEU A 9 51.48 30.18 22.11
C LEU A 9 50.45 30.61 21.07
N GLN A 10 50.94 30.99 19.89
CA GLN A 10 50.09 31.41 18.77
C GLN A 10 49.06 30.32 18.47
N PRO A 11 47.76 30.63 18.30
CA PRO A 11 46.71 29.64 18.03
C PRO A 11 47.02 28.76 16.82
N HIS A 12 47.79 29.27 15.85
CA HIS A 12 48.26 28.52 14.70
C HIS A 12 49.24 27.39 15.09
N SER A 13 50.19 27.64 16.00
CA SER A 13 51.14 26.62 16.48
C SER A 13 50.43 25.52 17.26
N CYS A 14 49.43 25.87 18.08
CA CYS A 14 48.59 24.88 18.78
C CYS A 14 47.78 24.02 17.81
N LEU A 15 47.19 24.61 16.76
CA LEU A 15 46.47 23.88 15.72
C LEU A 15 47.38 22.91 14.96
N SER A 16 48.56 23.39 14.52
CA SER A 16 49.53 22.56 13.80
C SER A 16 50.00 21.38 14.66
N PHE A 17 50.21 21.59 15.96
CA PHE A 17 50.56 20.53 16.90
C PHE A 17 49.41 19.54 17.13
N PHE A 18 48.16 20.01 17.26
CA PHE A 18 46.98 19.14 17.34
C PHE A 18 46.79 18.29 16.08
N HIS A 19 46.99 18.88 14.90
CA HIS A 19 46.94 18.15 13.62
C HIS A 19 48.09 17.14 13.49
N PHE A 20 49.29 17.49 13.96
CA PHE A 20 50.42 16.59 14.03
C PHE A 20 50.13 15.36 14.92
N LEU A 21 49.58 15.58 16.12
CA LEU A 21 49.19 14.50 17.04
C LEU A 21 48.06 13.62 16.49
N LYS A 22 47.15 14.18 15.69
CA LYS A 22 46.04 13.43 15.07
C LYS A 22 46.49 12.54 13.90
N THR A 23 47.57 12.90 13.20
CA THR A 23 48.05 12.21 11.98
C THR A 23 49.05 11.08 12.24
N HIS A 24 49.66 11.02 13.44
CA HIS A 24 50.63 9.97 13.79
C HIS A 24 49.95 8.81 14.54
N HIS A 25 49.73 7.70 13.84
CA HIS A 25 49.00 6.51 14.31
C HIS A 25 49.75 5.63 15.35
N SER A 26 51.01 5.93 15.66
CA SER A 26 51.92 5.00 16.35
C SER A 26 51.81 4.94 17.88
N ASN A 27 51.08 5.86 18.53
CA ASN A 27 50.93 5.86 20.00
C ASN A 27 49.55 6.37 20.42
N HIS A 28 48.66 5.46 20.79
CA HIS A 28 47.32 5.77 21.31
C HIS A 28 47.32 6.66 22.57
N SER A 29 48.43 6.70 23.32
CA SER A 29 48.57 7.49 24.57
C SER A 29 48.84 8.99 24.36
N LEU A 30 49.14 9.43 23.13
CA LEU A 30 49.49 10.83 22.81
C LEU A 30 48.36 11.60 22.12
N LYS A 31 47.18 10.97 21.93
CA LYS A 31 46.03 11.67 21.36
C LYS A 31 45.52 12.73 22.34
N PRO A 32 45.17 13.95 21.88
CA PRO A 32 44.69 14.98 22.79
C PRO A 32 43.38 14.55 23.47
N ASP A 33 43.32 14.67 24.79
CA ASP A 33 42.12 14.40 25.56
C ASP A 33 41.06 15.51 25.42
N LEU A 34 39.87 15.31 25.99
CA LEU A 34 38.78 16.27 25.87
C LEU A 34 39.10 17.62 26.54
N LYS A 35 39.84 17.60 27.65
CA LYS A 35 40.29 18.82 28.34
C LYS A 35 41.25 19.64 27.48
N ALA A 36 42.16 18.99 26.76
CA ALA A 36 43.05 19.65 25.81
C ALA A 36 42.28 20.30 24.66
N HIS A 37 41.23 19.65 24.13
CA HIS A 37 40.36 20.24 23.11
C HIS A 37 39.59 21.47 23.62
N LEU A 38 39.06 21.44 24.85
CA LEU A 38 38.39 22.60 25.46
C LEU A 38 39.34 23.79 25.67
N ILE A 39 40.57 23.53 26.11
CA ILE A 39 41.61 24.58 26.23
C ILE A 39 41.94 25.18 24.85
N LEU A 40 42.03 24.34 23.81
CA LEU A 40 42.22 24.82 22.43
C LEU A 40 41.03 25.68 21.97
N PHE A 41 39.80 25.26 22.23
CA PHE A 41 38.61 26.05 21.90
C PHE A 41 38.59 27.40 22.60
N SER A 42 38.93 27.46 23.89
CA SER A 42 39.04 28.73 24.63
C SER A 42 40.05 29.68 24.01
N ARG A 43 41.22 29.18 23.57
CA ARG A 43 42.24 29.98 22.87
C ARG A 43 41.77 30.46 21.50
N LEU A 44 41.16 29.58 20.71
CA LEU A 44 40.61 29.92 19.39
C LEU A 44 39.46 30.93 19.49
N PHE A 45 38.68 30.85 20.57
CA PHE A 45 37.59 31.77 20.86
C PHE A 45 38.14 33.18 21.15
N LYS A 46 39.17 33.29 22.00
CA LYS A 46 39.88 34.57 22.26
C LYS A 46 40.48 35.15 20.97
N ALA A 47 40.89 34.29 20.03
CA ALA A 47 41.39 34.68 18.71
C ALA A 47 40.28 34.88 17.63
N ARG A 48 38.99 34.80 18.00
CA ARG A 48 37.82 34.95 17.11
C ARG A 48 37.78 33.98 15.92
N LYS A 49 38.38 32.79 16.04
CA LYS A 49 38.42 31.75 14.99
C LYS A 49 37.25 30.75 15.09
N PHE A 50 36.01 31.25 15.07
CA PHE A 50 34.80 30.43 15.31
C PHE A 50 34.59 29.29 14.30
N ALA A 51 34.92 29.49 13.03
CA ALA A 51 34.79 28.45 12.00
C ALA A 51 35.69 27.24 12.30
N THR A 52 36.94 27.49 12.71
CA THR A 52 37.89 26.44 13.08
C THR A 52 37.43 25.67 14.32
N ILE A 53 36.85 26.36 15.31
CA ILE A 53 36.24 25.72 16.48
C ILE A 53 35.11 24.78 16.02
N LYS A 54 34.19 25.25 15.17
CA LYS A 54 33.09 24.41 14.67
C LYS A 54 33.61 23.17 13.93
N THR A 55 34.61 23.30 13.08
CA THR A 55 35.19 22.16 12.34
C THR A 55 35.81 21.11 13.27
N ILE A 56 36.57 21.55 14.27
CA ILE A 56 37.21 20.64 15.22
C ILE A 56 36.14 20.01 16.12
N LEU A 57 35.19 20.80 16.63
CA LEU A 57 34.08 20.33 17.45
C LEU A 57 33.25 19.28 16.71
N ASN A 58 32.96 19.50 15.43
CA ASN A 58 32.30 18.51 14.58
C ASN A 58 33.09 17.20 14.54
N SER A 59 34.42 17.28 14.33
CA SER A 59 35.25 16.08 14.33
C SER A 59 35.25 15.35 15.68
N VAL A 60 35.24 16.08 16.80
CA VAL A 60 35.21 15.51 18.16
C VAL A 60 33.89 14.80 18.42
N VAL A 61 32.77 15.39 18.00
CA VAL A 61 31.43 14.83 18.19
C VAL A 61 31.18 13.59 17.30
N THR A 62 31.81 13.51 16.12
CA THR A 62 31.60 12.40 15.16
C THR A 62 32.60 11.24 15.25
N ASP A 63 33.73 11.41 15.96
CA ASP A 63 34.79 10.40 16.00
C ASP A 63 34.40 9.20 16.90
N SER A 64 34.36 8.00 16.31
CA SER A 64 33.98 6.76 17.00
C SER A 64 34.96 6.33 18.11
N GLN A 65 36.19 6.84 18.12
CA GLN A 65 37.19 6.57 19.16
C GLN A 65 37.09 7.55 20.35
N PHE A 66 36.43 8.69 20.17
CA PHE A 66 36.15 9.70 21.19
C PHE A 66 34.64 9.77 21.49
N ARG A 67 33.99 8.63 21.72
CA ARG A 67 32.65 8.57 22.33
C ARG A 67 32.71 9.08 23.78
N SER A 68 33.05 10.35 23.98
CA SER A 68 32.65 11.07 25.17
C SER A 68 31.23 11.55 24.89
N PRO A 69 30.20 11.00 25.54
CA PRO A 69 28.87 11.61 25.48
C PRO A 69 29.00 13.08 25.82
N VAL A 70 28.20 13.93 25.17
CA VAL A 70 28.21 15.38 25.39
C VAL A 70 28.16 15.75 26.89
N SER A 71 27.63 14.87 27.75
CA SER A 71 27.74 14.97 29.21
C SER A 71 29.18 15.19 29.71
N GLY A 72 30.17 14.46 29.20
CA GLY A 72 31.58 14.65 29.59
C GLY A 72 32.20 15.96 29.07
N ILE A 73 31.64 16.55 28.01
CA ILE A 73 32.03 17.89 27.56
C ILE A 73 31.48 18.90 28.56
N VAL A 74 30.19 18.80 28.84
CA VAL A 74 29.41 19.66 29.72
C VAL A 74 29.97 19.67 31.14
N ASP A 75 30.33 18.52 31.71
CA ASP A 75 30.90 18.40 33.06
C ASP A 75 32.22 19.18 33.23
N LEU A 76 32.98 19.33 32.15
CA LEU A 76 34.27 20.04 32.14
C LEU A 76 34.13 21.54 31.85
N LEU A 77 32.94 22.02 31.46
CA LEU A 77 32.72 23.44 31.11
C LEU A 77 32.69 24.36 32.32
N ASP A 78 32.39 23.84 33.51
CA ASP A 78 32.31 24.62 34.75
C ASP A 78 33.68 25.25 35.15
N GLU A 79 34.81 24.81 34.56
CA GLU A 79 36.13 25.41 34.75
C GLU A 79 36.42 26.66 33.89
N PHE A 80 35.52 27.03 32.96
CA PHE A 80 35.77 28.06 31.93
C PHE A 80 34.94 29.35 32.09
N GLU A 81 35.34 30.42 31.38
CA GLU A 81 34.67 31.73 31.40
C GLU A 81 33.23 31.67 30.85
N PHE A 82 32.27 32.30 31.55
CA PHE A 82 30.83 32.29 31.23
C PHE A 82 30.52 32.58 29.75
N HIS A 83 31.10 33.64 29.18
CA HIS A 83 30.83 34.04 27.80
C HIS A 83 31.34 33.02 26.75
N PHE A 84 32.43 32.32 27.06
CA PHE A 84 32.94 31.26 26.21
C PHE A 84 32.03 30.03 26.26
N VAL A 85 31.59 29.64 27.45
CA VAL A 85 30.70 28.49 27.66
C VAL A 85 29.37 28.70 26.94
N ASP A 86 28.75 29.87 27.09
CA ASP A 86 27.49 30.24 26.41
C ASP A 86 27.57 30.05 24.88
N LYS A 87 28.60 30.62 24.24
CA LYS A 87 28.80 30.50 22.78
C LYS A 87 29.25 29.11 22.32
N LEU A 88 29.99 28.38 23.15
CA LEU A 88 30.38 27.00 22.85
C LEU A 88 29.17 26.07 22.91
N CYS A 89 28.26 26.25 23.88
CA CYS A 89 27.03 25.48 24.01
C CYS A 89 26.10 25.69 22.79
N ASP A 90 25.91 26.92 22.31
CA ASP A 90 25.15 27.18 21.07
C ASP A 90 25.79 26.49 19.85
N MET A 91 27.12 26.55 19.74
CA MET A 91 27.85 25.88 18.66
C MET A 91 27.74 24.35 18.74
N LEU A 92 27.85 23.79 19.95
CA LEU A 92 27.72 22.36 20.21
C LEU A 92 26.30 21.87 19.91
N PHE A 93 25.28 22.62 20.33
CA PHE A 93 23.88 22.34 20.03
C PHE A 93 23.65 22.28 18.50
N ARG A 94 24.18 23.25 17.74
CA ARG A 94 24.11 23.25 16.27
C ARG A 94 24.82 22.04 15.65
N VAL A 95 26.04 21.73 16.12
CA VAL A 95 26.81 20.58 15.62
C VAL A 95 26.08 19.26 15.89
N CYS A 96 25.51 19.07 17.08
CA CYS A 96 24.70 17.87 17.38
C CYS A 96 23.47 17.78 16.47
N SER A 97 22.79 18.90 16.25
CA SER A 97 21.62 18.99 15.36
C SER A 97 21.97 18.65 13.91
N ASP A 98 23.06 19.23 13.37
CA ASP A 98 23.56 18.99 12.01
C ASP A 98 23.91 17.51 11.79
N ASN A 99 24.46 16.83 12.81
CA ASN A 99 24.84 15.41 12.76
C ASN A 99 23.71 14.45 13.17
N ARG A 100 22.48 14.94 13.40
CA ARG A 100 21.31 14.14 13.80
C ARG A 100 21.48 13.40 15.14
N LEU A 101 22.33 13.93 16.01
CA LEU A 101 22.52 13.46 17.38
C LEU A 101 21.46 14.14 18.27
N PHE A 102 20.20 13.76 18.09
CA PHE A 102 19.07 14.43 18.74
C PHE A 102 19.07 14.31 20.27
N PRO A 103 19.34 13.14 20.88
CA PRO A 103 19.44 13.02 22.33
C PRO A 103 20.54 13.91 22.93
N GLU A 104 21.68 14.00 22.24
CA GLU A 104 22.81 14.85 22.62
C GLU A 104 22.44 16.33 22.54
N ALA A 105 21.77 16.75 21.46
CA ALA A 105 21.31 18.13 21.31
C ALA A 105 20.34 18.54 22.43
N VAL A 106 19.41 17.65 22.81
CA VAL A 106 18.48 17.89 23.92
C VAL A 106 19.23 17.98 25.26
N ARG A 107 20.25 17.15 25.50
CA ARG A 107 21.09 17.26 26.72
C ARG A 107 21.86 18.57 26.80
N VAL A 108 22.35 19.11 25.69
CA VAL A 108 22.97 20.44 25.66
C VAL A 108 21.96 21.50 26.04
N PHE A 109 20.73 21.38 25.53
CA PHE A 109 19.64 22.30 25.86
C PHE A 109 19.29 22.25 27.36
N ASP A 110 19.17 21.05 27.94
CA ASP A 110 18.94 20.85 29.38
C ASP A 110 20.00 21.56 30.24
N TYR A 111 21.29 21.37 29.92
CA TYR A 111 22.39 22.02 30.63
C TYR A 111 22.36 23.54 30.50
N VAL A 112 22.03 24.04 29.30
CA VAL A 112 21.92 25.47 29.05
C VAL A 112 20.81 26.09 29.89
N GLU A 113 19.64 25.44 29.99
CA GLU A 113 18.55 25.89 30.85
C GLU A 113 18.95 25.85 32.34
N GLU A 114 19.61 24.78 32.81
CA GLU A 114 20.05 24.64 34.21
C GLU A 114 21.04 25.74 34.62
N LYS A 115 22.00 26.06 33.75
CA LYS A 115 23.03 27.07 34.03
C LYS A 115 22.60 28.51 33.69
N GLY A 116 21.42 28.69 33.11
CA GLY A 116 20.88 30.01 32.73
C GLY A 116 21.55 30.63 31.49
N PHE A 117 22.10 29.81 30.60
CA PHE A 117 22.57 30.24 29.27
C PHE A 117 21.38 30.35 28.29
N VAL A 118 21.59 30.90 27.09
CA VAL A 118 20.53 31.02 26.08
C VAL A 118 20.98 30.43 24.75
N ILE A 119 20.26 29.41 24.26
CA ILE A 119 20.41 28.94 22.88
C ILE A 119 19.71 29.92 21.94
N GLU A 120 20.37 30.30 20.85
CA GLU A 120 19.78 31.20 19.85
C GLU A 120 18.59 30.50 19.14
N GLU A 121 17.48 31.21 18.89
CA GLU A 121 16.30 30.63 18.24
C GLU A 121 16.62 29.94 16.90
N ARG A 122 17.55 30.51 16.12
CA ARG A 122 17.99 29.94 14.85
C ARG A 122 18.62 28.55 15.03
N SER A 123 19.32 28.33 16.14
CA SER A 123 19.90 27.03 16.50
C SER A 123 18.78 26.04 16.78
N CYS A 124 17.79 26.41 17.59
CA CYS A 124 16.59 25.59 17.84
C CYS A 124 15.83 25.26 16.54
N PHE A 125 15.69 26.22 15.63
CA PHE A 125 15.07 25.99 14.31
C PHE A 125 15.81 24.93 13.49
N VAL A 126 17.15 24.90 13.53
CA VAL A 126 17.95 23.86 12.85
C VAL A 126 17.63 22.47 13.41
N LEU A 127 17.49 22.33 14.74
CA LEU A 127 17.08 21.07 15.34
C LEU A 127 15.67 20.67 14.91
N LEU A 128 14.69 21.59 14.98
CA LEU A 128 13.31 21.34 14.54
C LEU A 128 13.25 20.89 13.07
N LEU A 129 14.01 21.55 12.20
CA LEU A 129 14.11 21.18 10.78
C LEU A 129 14.74 19.80 10.58
N ALA A 130 15.80 19.47 11.33
CA ALA A 130 16.45 18.16 11.26
C ALA A 130 15.52 17.04 11.76
N LEU A 131 14.81 17.25 12.88
CA LEU A 131 13.82 16.31 13.42
C LEU A 131 12.70 16.04 12.42
N LYS A 132 12.12 17.10 11.85
CA LYS A 132 11.08 16.99 10.83
C LYS A 132 11.53 16.21 9.59
N ARG A 133 12.74 16.47 9.09
CA ARG A 133 13.32 15.75 7.94
C ARG A 133 13.53 14.26 8.22
N CYS A 134 13.75 13.89 9.48
CA CYS A 134 13.92 12.50 9.91
C CYS A 134 12.60 11.82 10.27
N GLY A 135 11.46 12.52 10.21
CA GLY A 135 10.15 11.96 10.57
C GLY A 135 9.87 11.91 12.08
N GLU A 136 10.77 12.45 12.92
CA GLU A 136 10.66 12.49 14.38
C GLU A 136 9.74 13.63 14.84
N ILE A 137 8.48 13.62 14.38
CA ILE A 137 7.51 14.72 14.58
C ILE A 137 7.11 14.87 16.05
N GLU A 138 7.01 13.77 16.80
CA GLU A 138 6.66 13.81 18.22
C GLU A 138 7.75 14.51 19.04
N LEU A 139 9.02 14.17 18.79
CA LEU A 139 10.16 14.82 19.42
C LEU A 139 10.25 16.29 19.00
N CYS A 140 9.94 16.60 17.73
CA CYS A 140 9.86 17.96 17.22
C CYS A 140 8.82 18.80 17.97
N LEU A 141 7.59 18.28 18.16
CA LEU A 141 6.54 18.96 18.91
C LEU A 141 6.93 19.14 20.39
N ARG A 142 7.46 18.08 21.02
CA ARG A 142 7.90 18.14 22.42
C ARG A 142 9.01 19.17 22.62
N PHE A 143 10.00 19.19 21.73
CA PHE A 143 11.08 20.18 21.79
C PHE A 143 10.57 21.60 21.54
N PHE A 144 9.64 21.80 20.60
CA PHE A 144 9.02 23.10 20.37
C PHE A 144 8.27 23.61 21.61
N ARG A 145 7.55 22.75 22.33
CA ARG A 145 6.88 23.13 23.59
C ARG A 145 7.89 23.57 24.66
N ARG A 146 9.02 22.87 24.78
CA ARG A 146 10.11 23.29 25.67
C ARG A 146 10.71 24.64 25.28
N MET A 147 10.90 24.86 23.98
CA MET A 147 11.37 26.14 23.45
C MET A 147 10.42 27.29 23.85
N VAL A 148 9.10 27.03 23.81
CA VAL A 148 8.05 27.98 24.21
C VAL A 148 8.04 28.27 25.72
N GLU A 149 8.31 27.27 26.55
CA GLU A 149 8.37 27.39 28.02
C GLU A 149 9.65 28.09 28.50
N SER A 150 10.68 28.17 27.66
CA SER A 150 11.97 28.75 28.00
C SER A 150 11.94 30.28 27.96
N ASN A 151 12.25 30.94 29.08
CA ASN A 151 12.17 32.40 29.24
C ASN A 151 13.17 33.20 28.37
N GLY A 152 14.11 32.54 27.69
CA GLY A 152 15.18 33.19 26.91
C GLY A 152 15.00 33.16 25.39
N ILE A 153 13.97 32.48 24.86
CA ILE A 153 13.85 32.20 23.42
C ILE A 153 12.61 32.87 22.83
N GLU A 154 12.82 33.84 21.96
CA GLU A 154 11.74 34.48 21.20
C GLU A 154 11.32 33.60 20.01
N ILE A 155 10.16 32.95 20.11
CA ILE A 155 9.64 32.03 19.09
C ILE A 155 9.28 32.79 17.80
N ARG A 156 9.90 32.40 16.69
CA ARG A 156 9.55 32.94 15.37
C ARG A 156 8.44 32.14 14.71
N VAL A 157 7.69 32.82 13.84
CA VAL A 157 6.61 32.19 13.07
C VAL A 157 7.10 31.02 12.20
N GLN A 158 8.34 31.07 11.72
CA GLN A 158 8.94 29.98 10.92
C GLN A 158 9.02 28.66 11.69
N SER A 159 9.38 28.72 12.98
CA SER A 159 9.45 27.55 13.87
C SER A 159 8.05 26.97 14.09
N LEU A 160 7.04 27.82 14.33
CA LEU A 160 5.64 27.39 14.42
C LEU A 160 5.14 26.74 13.12
N THR A 161 5.30 27.41 11.97
CA THR A 161 4.86 26.89 10.67
C THR A 161 5.54 25.56 10.34
N LEU A 162 6.81 25.38 10.74
CA LEU A 162 7.54 24.15 10.49
C LEU A 162 6.96 22.96 11.25
N VAL A 163 6.62 23.14 12.52
CA VAL A 163 6.01 22.11 13.38
C VAL A 163 4.58 21.79 12.91
N ILE A 164 3.79 22.82 12.58
CA ILE A 164 2.44 22.67 12.00
C ILE A 164 2.50 21.85 10.70
N ASP A 165 3.39 22.17 9.76
CA ASP A 165 3.56 21.38 8.52
C ASP A 165 3.98 19.93 8.82
N GLY A 166 4.81 19.71 9.85
CA GLY A 166 5.18 18.37 10.31
C GLY A 166 3.98 17.56 10.80
N LEU A 167 3.13 18.16 11.65
CA LEU A 167 1.91 17.53 12.17
C LEU A 167 0.88 17.28 11.06
N CYS A 168 0.67 18.25 10.17
CA CYS A 168 -0.21 18.10 9.01
C CYS A 168 0.19 16.93 8.12
N LYS A 169 1.49 16.76 7.83
CA LYS A 169 2.01 15.64 7.02
C LYS A 169 1.85 14.27 7.66
N ARG A 170 1.85 14.20 9.01
CA ARG A 170 1.55 12.98 9.77
C ARG A 170 0.03 12.70 9.84
N GLY A 171 -0.81 13.63 9.38
CA GLY A 171 -2.26 13.53 9.45
C GLY A 171 -2.85 14.00 10.79
N GLU A 172 -2.07 14.61 11.66
CA GLU A 172 -2.49 15.12 12.97
C GLU A 172 -2.92 16.60 12.85
N VAL A 173 -3.84 16.89 11.93
CA VAL A 173 -4.23 18.27 11.58
C VAL A 173 -4.89 18.99 12.75
N GLU A 174 -5.68 18.30 13.57
CA GLU A 174 -6.30 18.93 14.75
C GLU A 174 -5.28 19.37 15.79
N LYS A 175 -4.26 18.55 16.08
CA LYS A 175 -3.17 18.96 16.97
C LYS A 175 -2.39 20.15 16.40
N ALA A 176 -2.24 20.21 15.08
CA ALA A 176 -1.58 21.32 14.40
C ALA A 176 -2.38 22.63 14.58
N LYS A 177 -3.71 22.55 14.50
CA LYS A 177 -4.61 23.66 14.75
C LYS A 177 -4.64 24.07 16.23
N GLU A 178 -4.79 23.12 17.15
CA GLU A 178 -4.72 23.37 18.60
C GLU A 178 -3.42 24.09 18.98
N LEU A 179 -2.28 23.67 18.40
CA LEU A 179 -0.99 24.32 18.62
C LEU A 179 -1.01 25.77 18.10
N MET A 180 -1.57 26.01 16.91
CA MET A 180 -1.71 27.37 16.40
C MET A 180 -2.55 28.24 17.34
N ASP A 181 -3.73 27.76 17.74
CA ASP A 181 -4.66 28.47 18.63
C ASP A 181 -4.04 28.75 20.00
N GLU A 182 -3.27 27.80 20.55
CA GLU A 182 -2.51 27.97 21.79
C GLU A 182 -1.49 29.11 21.65
N MET A 183 -0.72 29.14 20.55
CA MET A 183 0.28 30.19 20.32
C MET A 183 -0.33 31.57 20.14
N VAL A 184 -1.50 31.65 19.49
CA VAL A 184 -2.26 32.91 19.33
C VAL A 184 -2.82 33.37 20.68
N THR A 185 -3.46 32.46 21.42
CA THR A 185 -4.11 32.78 22.71
C THR A 185 -3.10 33.29 23.73
N LYS A 186 -1.91 32.69 23.77
CA LYS A 186 -0.80 33.13 24.63
C LYS A 186 -0.05 34.36 24.07
N SER A 187 -0.45 34.89 22.92
CA SER A 187 0.20 36.02 22.23
C SER A 187 1.71 35.83 22.00
N ILE A 188 2.15 34.58 21.80
CA ILE A 188 3.57 34.22 21.66
C ILE A 188 4.06 34.54 20.25
N VAL A 189 3.27 34.17 19.25
CA VAL A 189 3.60 34.40 17.85
C VAL A 189 2.34 34.58 17.03
N LYS A 190 2.35 35.55 16.11
CA LYS A 190 1.25 35.77 15.18
C LYS A 190 1.40 34.88 13.94
N PRO A 191 0.42 34.02 13.60
CA PRO A 191 0.43 33.25 12.38
C PRO A 191 0.46 34.14 11.15
N THR A 192 1.13 33.68 10.10
CA THR A 192 1.16 34.35 8.79
C THR A 192 0.29 33.58 7.80
N VAL A 193 0.08 34.16 6.61
CA VAL A 193 -0.60 33.50 5.49
C VAL A 193 -0.03 32.10 5.19
N PHE A 194 1.28 31.88 5.39
CA PHE A 194 1.89 30.57 5.21
C PHE A 194 1.44 29.54 6.25
N THR A 195 1.26 29.94 7.50
CA THR A 195 0.75 29.08 8.57
C THR A 195 -0.68 28.66 8.27
N TYR A 196 -1.54 29.61 7.90
CA TYR A 196 -2.92 29.32 7.52
C TYR A 196 -2.99 28.45 6.27
N ASN A 197 -2.22 28.75 5.22
CA ASN A 197 -2.16 27.94 4.00
C ASN A 197 -1.71 26.49 4.28
N THR A 198 -0.81 26.29 5.26
CA THR A 198 -0.35 24.95 5.65
C THR A 198 -1.50 24.12 6.25
N LEU A 199 -2.30 24.71 7.13
CA LEU A 199 -3.49 24.06 7.70
C LEU A 199 -4.59 23.90 6.63
N LEU A 200 -4.85 24.94 5.85
CA LEU A 200 -5.86 24.93 4.78
C LEU A 200 -5.59 23.81 3.78
N ASN A 201 -4.35 23.69 3.29
CA ASN A 201 -3.97 22.62 2.37
C ASN A 201 -4.13 21.22 3.00
N ALA A 202 -3.85 21.09 4.29
CA ALA A 202 -4.03 19.83 5.03
C ALA A 202 -5.52 19.45 5.15
N TYR A 203 -6.40 20.40 5.47
CA TYR A 203 -7.85 20.17 5.51
C TYR A 203 -8.43 19.88 4.12
N VAL A 204 -7.96 20.59 3.07
CA VAL A 204 -8.33 20.33 1.68
C VAL A 204 -7.95 18.91 1.26
N GLY A 205 -6.73 18.46 1.59
CA GLY A 205 -6.28 17.09 1.30
C GLY A 205 -7.13 16.01 1.98
N ARG A 206 -7.68 16.30 3.17
CA ARG A 206 -8.61 15.42 3.91
C ARG A 206 -10.06 15.53 3.47
N LYS A 207 -10.38 16.46 2.57
CA LYS A 207 -11.76 16.81 2.18
C LYS A 207 -12.63 17.28 3.36
N ASP A 208 -12.02 17.91 4.37
CA ASP A 208 -12.72 18.37 5.57
C ASP A 208 -13.32 19.77 5.38
N GLN A 209 -14.64 19.83 5.20
CA GLN A 209 -15.37 21.08 4.96
C GLN A 209 -15.42 21.98 6.20
N SER A 210 -15.50 21.39 7.39
CA SER A 210 -15.61 22.16 8.64
C SER A 210 -14.29 22.87 8.92
N GLY A 211 -13.17 22.16 8.81
CA GLY A 211 -11.84 22.71 9.02
C GLY A 211 -11.49 23.83 8.04
N VAL A 212 -11.79 23.66 6.74
CA VAL A 212 -11.59 24.73 5.74
C VAL A 212 -12.41 25.97 6.07
N GLY A 213 -13.70 25.81 6.36
CA GLY A 213 -14.57 26.94 6.71
C GLY A 213 -14.14 27.66 7.99
N GLU A 214 -13.56 26.95 8.95
CA GLU A 214 -13.05 27.55 10.17
C GLU A 214 -11.76 28.37 9.94
N ILE A 215 -10.80 27.84 9.19
CA ILE A 215 -9.57 28.56 8.86
C ILE A 215 -9.89 29.84 8.07
N LEU A 216 -10.83 29.78 7.12
CA LEU A 216 -11.28 30.96 6.37
C LEU A 216 -11.87 32.04 7.29
N ARG A 217 -12.75 31.68 8.22
CA ARG A 217 -13.29 32.62 9.22
C ARG A 217 -12.19 33.24 10.09
N LEU A 218 -11.16 32.46 10.45
CA LEU A 218 -10.02 32.98 11.19
C LEU A 218 -9.19 33.98 10.36
N MET A 219 -8.97 33.70 9.06
CA MET A 219 -8.27 34.61 8.15
C MET A 219 -9.07 35.88 7.81
N GLU A 220 -10.40 35.84 7.92
CA GLU A 220 -11.25 37.04 7.82
C GLU A 220 -11.22 37.87 9.11
N LYS A 221 -11.28 37.21 10.27
CA LYS A 221 -11.24 37.87 11.59
C LYS A 221 -9.90 38.55 11.86
N GLU A 222 -8.81 37.86 11.57
CA GLU A 222 -7.46 38.42 11.55
C GLU A 222 -7.18 38.82 10.10
N PRO A 223 -7.41 40.06 9.66
CA PRO A 223 -7.45 40.43 8.24
C PRO A 223 -6.14 40.12 7.51
N VAL A 224 -5.99 38.88 7.07
CA VAL A 224 -4.79 38.33 6.44
C VAL A 224 -4.93 38.52 4.95
N VAL A 225 -3.98 39.25 4.35
CA VAL A 225 -3.94 39.41 2.90
C VAL A 225 -3.63 38.05 2.27
N PHE A 226 -4.53 37.59 1.40
CA PHE A 226 -4.36 36.33 0.70
C PHE A 226 -3.16 36.40 -0.25
N SER A 227 -2.42 35.29 -0.30
CA SER A 227 -1.31 35.10 -1.23
C SER A 227 -1.80 34.34 -2.48
N VAL A 228 -1.01 34.33 -3.56
CA VAL A 228 -1.28 33.51 -4.76
C VAL A 228 -1.50 32.03 -4.40
N ALA A 229 -0.72 31.51 -3.45
CA ALA A 229 -0.86 30.15 -2.94
C ALA A 229 -2.21 29.93 -2.21
N THR A 230 -2.70 30.93 -1.47
CA THR A 230 -4.01 30.88 -0.79
C THR A 230 -5.12 30.73 -1.81
N TYR A 231 -5.15 31.60 -2.82
CA TYR A 231 -6.15 31.53 -3.88
C TYR A 231 -6.09 30.22 -4.67
N SER A 232 -4.89 29.71 -4.94
CA SER A 232 -4.72 28.41 -5.62
C SER A 232 -5.32 27.25 -4.81
N ILE A 233 -5.11 27.24 -3.48
CA ILE A 233 -5.70 26.23 -2.58
C ILE A 233 -7.23 26.36 -2.58
N LEU A 234 -7.78 27.57 -2.52
CA LEU A 234 -9.22 27.80 -2.51
C LEU A 234 -9.88 27.42 -3.84
N ILE A 235 -9.28 27.76 -4.98
CA ILE A 235 -9.80 27.35 -6.29
C ILE A 235 -9.80 25.83 -6.40
N GLN A 236 -8.74 25.14 -5.97
CA GLN A 236 -8.70 23.68 -5.92
C GLN A 236 -9.81 23.10 -5.03
N TRP A 237 -10.02 23.71 -3.86
CA TRP A 237 -11.02 23.31 -2.88
C TRP A 237 -12.45 23.43 -3.41
N TYR A 238 -12.85 24.64 -3.83
CA TYR A 238 -14.20 24.89 -4.30
C TYR A 238 -14.48 24.19 -5.64
N SER A 239 -13.47 24.05 -6.51
CA SER A 239 -13.59 23.23 -7.72
C SER A 239 -13.88 21.75 -7.40
N SER A 240 -13.25 21.21 -6.36
CA SER A 240 -13.50 19.83 -5.91
C SER A 240 -14.84 19.66 -5.19
N SER A 241 -15.32 20.72 -4.55
CA SER A 241 -16.60 20.75 -3.83
C SER A 241 -17.80 21.04 -4.74
N GLY A 242 -17.56 21.52 -5.96
CA GLY A 242 -18.59 21.84 -6.95
C GLY A 242 -19.29 23.19 -6.72
N ASP A 243 -18.75 24.05 -5.86
CA ASP A 243 -19.35 25.35 -5.56
C ASP A 243 -18.96 26.39 -6.62
N ILE A 244 -19.89 26.69 -7.51
CA ILE A 244 -19.62 27.54 -8.67
C ILE A 244 -19.49 29.01 -8.33
N GLY A 245 -20.31 29.46 -7.37
CA GLY A 245 -20.37 30.88 -7.00
C GLY A 245 -19.06 31.34 -6.38
N GLU A 246 -18.53 30.56 -5.44
CA GLU A 246 -17.31 30.96 -4.73
C GLU A 246 -16.06 30.88 -5.62
N VAL A 247 -15.96 29.92 -6.54
CA VAL A 247 -14.84 29.85 -7.51
C VAL A 247 -14.79 31.11 -8.39
N GLU A 248 -15.91 31.51 -8.98
CA GLU A 248 -15.98 32.70 -9.84
C GLU A 248 -15.74 33.99 -9.06
N LYS A 249 -16.28 34.08 -7.83
CA LYS A 249 -16.03 35.21 -6.93
C LYS A 249 -14.56 35.35 -6.58
N ILE A 250 -13.89 34.24 -6.24
CA ILE A 250 -12.45 34.23 -5.96
C ILE A 250 -11.64 34.65 -7.19
N PHE A 251 -12.01 34.14 -8.36
CA PHE A 251 -11.34 34.50 -9.61
C PHE A 251 -11.48 35.99 -9.92
N GLU A 252 -12.68 36.57 -9.73
CA GLU A 252 -12.89 38.01 -9.92
C GLU A 252 -12.14 38.85 -8.87
N GLU A 253 -12.11 38.41 -7.61
CA GLU A 253 -11.34 39.08 -6.56
C GLU A 253 -9.84 39.12 -6.90
N MET A 254 -9.28 38.02 -7.44
CA MET A 254 -7.89 38.01 -7.93
C MET A 254 -7.67 39.03 -9.05
N ARG A 255 -8.65 39.19 -9.95
CA ARG A 255 -8.59 40.18 -11.04
C ARG A 255 -8.67 41.61 -10.52
N GLU A 256 -9.60 41.90 -9.62
CA GLU A 256 -9.77 43.24 -9.01
C GLU A 256 -8.51 43.66 -8.24
N ARG A 257 -7.89 42.71 -7.55
CA ARG A 257 -6.63 42.93 -6.81
C ARG A 257 -5.39 42.98 -7.69
N LYS A 258 -5.54 42.81 -9.01
CA LYS A 258 -4.45 42.77 -10.00
C LYS A 258 -3.36 41.75 -9.65
N ILE A 259 -3.77 40.61 -9.08
CA ILE A 259 -2.87 39.51 -8.81
C ILE A 259 -2.61 38.80 -10.15
N GLU A 260 -1.34 38.53 -10.46
CA GLU A 260 -0.99 37.76 -11.66
C GLU A 260 -1.54 36.34 -11.55
N ILE A 261 -2.49 36.02 -12.43
CA ILE A 261 -3.10 34.70 -12.53
C ILE A 261 -2.19 33.85 -13.41
N ASP A 262 -1.70 32.73 -12.87
CA ASP A 262 -0.80 31.84 -13.57
C ASP A 262 -1.54 30.78 -14.41
N VAL A 263 -0.77 30.00 -15.16
CA VAL A 263 -1.27 28.91 -16.02
C VAL A 263 -2.09 27.88 -15.24
N TYR A 264 -1.75 27.67 -13.96
CA TYR A 264 -2.37 26.65 -13.12
C TYR A 264 -3.80 27.05 -12.78
N VAL A 265 -4.00 28.28 -12.30
CA VAL A 265 -5.33 28.80 -11.97
C VAL A 265 -6.25 28.79 -13.19
N TYR A 266 -5.77 29.26 -14.36
CA TYR A 266 -6.56 29.18 -15.60
C TYR A 266 -6.91 27.74 -15.98
N SER A 267 -5.94 26.82 -15.93
CA SER A 267 -6.16 25.41 -16.28
C SER A 267 -7.15 24.73 -15.33
N SER A 268 -7.11 25.05 -14.04
CA SER A 268 -8.06 24.56 -13.04
C SER A 268 -9.48 25.06 -13.31
N MET A 269 -9.64 26.37 -13.54
CA MET A 269 -10.93 27.00 -13.88
C MET A 269 -11.53 26.41 -15.15
N ILE A 270 -10.71 26.22 -16.18
CA ILE A 270 -11.11 25.62 -17.46
C ILE A 270 -11.52 24.16 -17.25
N SER A 271 -10.68 23.35 -16.61
CA SER A 271 -10.99 21.93 -16.34
C SER A 271 -12.28 21.76 -15.56
N TRP A 272 -12.52 22.61 -14.58
CA TRP A 272 -13.72 22.54 -13.76
C TRP A 272 -14.97 22.98 -14.53
N ASN A 273 -14.92 24.08 -15.31
CA ASN A 273 -16.02 24.48 -16.19
C ASN A 273 -16.35 23.39 -17.23
N CYS A 274 -15.33 22.72 -17.79
CA CYS A 274 -15.51 21.59 -18.69
C CYS A 274 -16.25 20.41 -18.02
N ARG A 275 -15.90 20.06 -16.77
CA ARG A 275 -16.58 18.99 -16.01
C ARG A 275 -18.05 19.31 -15.71
N LEU A 276 -18.38 20.58 -15.54
CA LEU A 276 -19.75 21.05 -15.33
C LEU A 276 -20.54 21.20 -16.63
N GLY A 277 -19.91 20.99 -17.80
CA GLY A 277 -20.53 21.18 -19.11
C GLY A 277 -20.62 22.66 -19.55
N ASN A 278 -20.05 23.59 -18.79
CA ASN A 278 -20.05 25.03 -19.08
C ASN A 278 -18.99 25.41 -20.14
N MET A 279 -19.05 24.77 -21.30
CA MET A 279 -18.01 24.92 -22.34
C MET A 279 -17.83 26.36 -22.84
N LYS A 280 -18.91 27.16 -22.90
CA LYS A 280 -18.82 28.59 -23.28
C LYS A 280 -17.90 29.36 -22.34
N ARG A 281 -18.04 29.15 -21.03
CA ARG A 281 -17.20 29.81 -20.03
C ARG A 281 -15.76 29.32 -20.10
N ALA A 282 -15.55 28.03 -20.32
CA ALA A 282 -14.22 27.45 -20.51
C ALA A 282 -13.45 28.09 -21.69
N PHE A 283 -14.11 28.30 -22.84
CA PHE A 283 -13.48 28.99 -23.98
C PHE A 283 -13.23 30.48 -23.70
N VAL A 284 -14.15 31.18 -23.03
CA VAL A 284 -13.90 32.59 -22.62
C VAL A 284 -12.67 32.69 -21.71
N LEU A 285 -12.48 31.75 -20.79
CA LEU A 285 -11.30 31.71 -19.92
C LEU A 285 -10.01 31.40 -20.69
N PHE A 286 -10.10 30.53 -21.70
CA PHE A 286 -8.98 30.22 -22.59
C PHE A 286 -8.57 31.43 -23.45
N ASP A 287 -9.53 32.19 -23.95
CA ASP A 287 -9.26 33.43 -24.71
C ASP A 287 -8.68 34.54 -23.81
N ASP A 288 -9.22 34.72 -22.60
CA ASP A 288 -8.69 35.68 -21.61
C ASP A 288 -7.24 35.35 -21.21
N MET A 289 -6.94 34.06 -21.04
CA MET A 289 -5.59 33.57 -20.78
C MET A 289 -4.61 33.97 -21.90
N ALA A 290 -5.02 33.79 -23.16
CA ALA A 290 -4.21 34.19 -24.32
C ALA A 290 -4.05 35.72 -24.42
N GLN A 291 -5.11 36.50 -24.19
CA GLN A 291 -5.07 37.97 -24.18
C GLN A 291 -4.13 38.54 -23.13
N ARG A 292 -3.93 37.81 -22.02
CA ARG A 292 -3.02 38.18 -20.92
C ARG A 292 -1.60 37.66 -21.11
N ASN A 293 -1.27 37.10 -22.28
CA ASN A 293 0.03 36.50 -22.58
C ASN A 293 0.41 35.34 -21.64
N VAL A 294 -0.57 34.64 -21.06
CA VAL A 294 -0.32 33.40 -20.30
C VAL A 294 -0.40 32.25 -21.29
N ALA A 295 0.72 31.57 -21.55
CA ALA A 295 0.79 30.50 -22.54
C ALA A 295 0.06 29.23 -22.06
N PRO A 296 -0.94 28.70 -22.80
CA PRO A 296 -1.56 27.42 -22.48
C PRO A 296 -0.55 26.27 -22.49
N ASN A 297 -0.78 25.27 -21.64
CA ASN A 297 0.06 24.07 -21.60
C ASN A 297 -0.76 22.80 -21.94
N ALA A 298 -0.10 21.64 -21.92
CA ALA A 298 -0.76 20.36 -22.20
C ALA A 298 -1.94 20.05 -21.25
N HIS A 299 -1.93 20.54 -20.01
CA HIS A 299 -3.06 20.39 -19.09
C HIS A 299 -4.25 21.28 -19.49
N THR A 300 -4.00 22.52 -19.93
CA THR A 300 -5.05 23.42 -20.41
C THR A 300 -5.76 22.84 -21.63
N TYR A 301 -5.00 22.39 -22.64
CA TYR A 301 -5.56 21.74 -23.83
C TYR A 301 -6.24 20.41 -23.49
N GLY A 302 -5.62 19.57 -22.66
CA GLY A 302 -6.22 18.30 -22.23
C GLY A 302 -7.57 18.49 -21.52
N ALA A 303 -7.71 19.55 -20.72
CA ALA A 303 -8.97 19.92 -20.09
C ALA A 303 -10.05 20.31 -21.09
N LEU A 304 -9.74 21.18 -22.06
CA LEU A 304 -10.67 21.59 -23.12
C LEU A 304 -11.06 20.41 -24.00
N ILE A 305 -10.08 19.63 -24.47
CA ILE A 305 -10.28 18.41 -25.28
C ILE A 305 -11.19 17.43 -24.54
N GLY A 306 -10.91 17.16 -23.26
CA GLY A 306 -11.78 16.30 -22.44
C GLY A 306 -13.20 16.86 -22.31
N GLY A 307 -13.35 18.17 -22.12
CA GLY A 307 -14.64 18.85 -22.05
C GLY A 307 -15.45 18.73 -23.34
N VAL A 308 -14.84 19.02 -24.51
CA VAL A 308 -15.52 18.88 -25.80
C VAL A 308 -15.83 17.42 -26.13
N CYS A 309 -14.95 16.47 -25.78
CA CYS A 309 -15.22 15.04 -25.92
C CYS A 309 -16.40 14.58 -25.05
N MET A 310 -16.55 15.12 -23.83
CA MET A 310 -17.70 14.84 -22.96
C MET A 310 -19.00 15.45 -23.49
N ALA A 311 -18.94 16.65 -24.07
CA ALA A 311 -20.04 17.24 -24.86
C ALA A 311 -20.24 16.53 -26.22
N GLY A 312 -19.32 15.62 -26.55
CA GLY A 312 -19.21 14.86 -27.79
C GLY A 312 -18.82 15.67 -29.03
N GLN A 313 -18.44 16.94 -28.91
CA GLN A 313 -18.01 17.75 -30.05
C GLN A 313 -16.61 17.30 -30.52
N MET A 314 -16.53 16.18 -31.25
CA MET A 314 -15.27 15.58 -31.69
C MET A 314 -14.55 16.45 -32.72
N GLU A 315 -15.27 17.15 -33.59
CA GLU A 315 -14.63 18.08 -34.54
C GLU A 315 -13.91 19.21 -33.81
N ALA A 316 -14.50 19.73 -32.71
CA ALA A 316 -13.84 20.73 -31.86
C ALA A 316 -12.63 20.14 -31.13
N ALA A 317 -12.67 18.85 -30.75
CA ALA A 317 -11.56 18.16 -30.12
C ALA A 317 -10.35 18.02 -31.06
N GLU A 318 -10.61 17.70 -32.34
CA GLU A 318 -9.59 17.62 -33.39
C GLU A 318 -8.95 18.98 -33.66
N ILE A 319 -9.75 20.05 -33.78
CA ILE A 319 -9.24 21.42 -33.97
C ILE A 319 -8.33 21.85 -32.80
N LEU A 320 -8.74 21.57 -31.56
CA LEU A 320 -7.92 21.88 -30.38
C LEU A 320 -6.61 21.09 -30.35
N LEU A 321 -6.62 19.85 -30.85
CA LEU A 321 -5.44 19.00 -30.93
C LEU A 321 -4.45 19.51 -32.00
N GLU A 322 -4.96 19.95 -33.15
CA GLU A 322 -4.14 20.60 -34.20
C GLU A 322 -3.56 21.93 -33.73
N GLU A 323 -4.36 22.75 -33.05
CA GLU A 323 -3.90 24.02 -32.48
C GLU A 323 -2.78 23.80 -31.46
N MET A 324 -2.94 22.84 -30.55
CA MET A 324 -1.94 22.45 -29.56
C MET A 324 -0.60 22.07 -30.22
N GLN A 325 -0.66 21.26 -31.29
CA GLN A 325 0.53 20.85 -32.04
C GLN A 325 1.17 22.02 -32.81
N SER A 326 0.37 22.90 -33.40
CA SER A 326 0.87 24.09 -34.13
C SER A 326 1.64 25.05 -33.23
N LYS A 327 1.32 25.06 -31.93
CA LYS A 327 2.02 25.83 -30.88
C LYS A 327 3.22 25.10 -30.29
N GLY A 328 3.58 23.93 -30.82
CA GLY A 328 4.73 23.13 -30.38
C GLY A 328 4.53 22.45 -29.03
N ILE A 329 3.28 22.22 -28.61
CA ILE A 329 2.98 21.49 -27.36
C ILE A 329 2.78 20.01 -27.71
N ASP A 330 3.64 19.17 -27.14
CA ASP A 330 3.61 17.73 -27.42
C ASP A 330 2.40 17.03 -26.80
N LEU A 331 1.87 16.06 -27.54
CA LEU A 331 0.86 15.14 -27.03
C LEU A 331 1.45 14.29 -25.89
N ASN A 332 0.61 13.99 -24.90
CA ASN A 332 0.92 13.03 -23.86
C ASN A 332 -0.09 11.87 -23.87
N MET A 333 0.20 10.82 -23.11
CA MET A 333 -0.64 9.63 -23.01
C MET A 333 -2.08 9.95 -22.55
N ILE A 334 -2.26 10.96 -21.71
CA ILE A 334 -3.57 11.38 -21.18
C ILE A 334 -4.47 11.92 -22.31
N ILE A 335 -3.91 12.75 -23.19
CA ILE A 335 -4.65 13.35 -24.31
C ILE A 335 -5.04 12.28 -25.33
N PHE A 336 -4.14 11.34 -25.65
CA PHE A 336 -4.47 10.18 -26.49
C PHE A 336 -5.63 9.37 -25.90
N ASN A 337 -5.53 8.99 -24.62
CA ASN A 337 -6.58 8.23 -23.96
C ASN A 337 -7.92 8.99 -23.92
N THR A 338 -7.89 10.30 -23.75
CA THR A 338 -9.10 11.14 -23.73
C THR A 338 -9.78 11.19 -25.10
N MET A 339 -9.01 11.35 -26.18
CA MET A 339 -9.54 11.33 -27.55
C MET A 339 -10.09 9.95 -27.93
N ILE A 340 -9.37 8.87 -27.60
CA ILE A 340 -9.81 7.49 -27.82
C ILE A 340 -11.13 7.24 -27.08
N ASP A 341 -11.25 7.67 -25.83
CA ASP A 341 -12.50 7.55 -25.05
C ASP A 341 -13.65 8.37 -25.65
N GLY A 342 -13.37 9.58 -26.13
CA GLY A 342 -14.32 10.41 -26.86
C GLY A 342 -14.89 9.70 -28.10
N TYR A 343 -14.02 9.17 -28.98
CA TYR A 343 -14.46 8.41 -30.15
C TYR A 343 -15.22 7.14 -29.78
N CYS A 344 -14.77 6.40 -28.77
CA CYS A 344 -15.47 5.19 -28.29
C CYS A 344 -16.89 5.51 -27.78
N LYS A 345 -17.06 6.59 -27.01
CA LYS A 345 -18.38 7.03 -26.51
C LYS A 345 -19.32 7.48 -27.62
N ARG A 346 -18.78 8.01 -28.71
CA ARG A 346 -19.51 8.41 -29.93
C ARG A 346 -19.79 7.24 -30.89
N GLY A 347 -19.31 6.05 -30.58
CA GLY A 347 -19.45 4.88 -31.44
C GLY A 347 -18.50 4.88 -32.66
N MET A 348 -17.58 5.84 -32.73
CA MET A 348 -16.63 6.03 -33.83
C MET A 348 -15.38 5.15 -33.63
N MET A 349 -15.59 3.84 -33.52
CA MET A 349 -14.55 2.90 -33.12
C MET A 349 -13.37 2.84 -34.09
N ASP A 350 -13.63 2.98 -35.39
CA ASP A 350 -12.59 2.92 -36.42
C ASP A 350 -11.67 4.16 -36.37
N GLU A 351 -12.11 5.29 -35.81
CA GLU A 351 -11.25 6.44 -35.49
C GLU A 351 -10.44 6.20 -34.21
N ALA A 352 -11.06 5.62 -33.18
CA ALA A 352 -10.39 5.29 -31.92
C ALA A 352 -9.19 4.34 -32.15
N LEU A 353 -9.34 3.31 -32.98
CA LEU A 353 -8.27 2.36 -33.34
C LEU A 353 -7.19 3.00 -34.23
N ARG A 354 -7.57 3.90 -35.14
CA ARG A 354 -6.62 4.68 -35.91
C ARG A 354 -5.74 5.54 -34.99
N LEU A 355 -6.35 6.17 -34.00
CA LEU A 355 -5.63 7.03 -33.06
C LEU A 355 -4.68 6.22 -32.16
N GLN A 356 -5.05 5.01 -31.74
CA GLN A 356 -4.14 4.08 -31.06
C GLN A 356 -2.91 3.74 -31.94
N THR A 357 -3.13 3.48 -33.23
CA THR A 357 -2.02 3.19 -34.16
C THR A 357 -1.08 4.40 -34.31
N ILE A 358 -1.63 5.60 -34.33
CA ILE A 358 -0.84 6.85 -34.37
C ILE A 358 -0.06 7.05 -33.07
N MET A 359 -0.67 6.74 -31.92
CA MET A 359 -0.03 6.79 -30.60
C MET A 359 1.23 5.89 -30.56
N GLU A 360 1.11 4.65 -31.01
CA GLU A 360 2.22 3.69 -31.08
C GLU A 360 3.32 4.13 -32.05
N ARG A 361 2.95 4.64 -33.23
CA ARG A 361 3.92 5.19 -34.21
C ARG A 361 4.69 6.39 -33.69
N LYS A 362 4.10 7.18 -32.79
CA LYS A 362 4.77 8.30 -32.11
C LYS A 362 5.61 7.88 -30.91
N GLY A 363 5.73 6.57 -30.63
CA GLY A 363 6.56 6.01 -29.58
C GLY A 363 5.87 5.91 -28.21
N PHE A 364 4.55 6.10 -28.14
CA PHE A 364 3.78 5.90 -26.92
C PHE A 364 3.18 4.49 -26.91
N ASN A 365 3.48 3.69 -25.89
CA ASN A 365 2.88 2.37 -25.72
C ASN A 365 1.49 2.50 -25.11
N ALA A 366 0.49 1.85 -25.72
CA ALA A 366 -0.85 1.77 -25.17
C ALA A 366 -0.82 1.12 -23.76
N ASP A 367 -1.46 1.76 -22.80
CA ASP A 367 -1.46 1.31 -21.40
C ASP A 367 -2.77 0.60 -21.03
N VAL A 368 -2.84 0.10 -19.79
CA VAL A 368 -4.04 -0.60 -19.28
C VAL A 368 -5.29 0.29 -19.42
N PHE A 369 -5.14 1.61 -19.27
CA PHE A 369 -6.25 2.55 -19.48
C PHE A 369 -6.68 2.63 -20.94
N THR A 370 -5.75 2.72 -21.90
CA THR A 370 -6.05 2.71 -23.35
C THR A 370 -6.88 1.49 -23.74
N PHE A 371 -6.44 0.30 -23.33
CA PHE A 371 -7.14 -0.95 -23.67
C PHE A 371 -8.50 -1.06 -22.98
N ASN A 372 -8.64 -0.61 -21.72
CA ASN A 372 -9.94 -0.58 -21.04
C ASN A 372 -10.96 0.33 -21.76
N ILE A 373 -10.50 1.46 -22.29
CA ILE A 373 -11.35 2.40 -23.05
C ILE A 373 -11.84 1.74 -24.34
N LEU A 374 -10.93 1.17 -25.13
CA LEU A 374 -11.24 0.49 -26.39
C LEU A 374 -12.16 -0.71 -26.18
N ALA A 375 -11.89 -1.50 -25.13
CA ALA A 375 -12.71 -2.62 -24.69
C ALA A 375 -14.15 -2.20 -24.40
N ASN A 376 -14.33 -1.14 -23.60
CA ASN A 376 -15.64 -0.60 -23.26
C ASN A 376 -16.37 -0.08 -24.51
N GLY A 377 -15.66 0.60 -25.43
CA GLY A 377 -16.20 1.07 -26.70
C GLY A 377 -16.69 -0.07 -27.60
N LEU A 378 -15.91 -1.13 -27.76
CA LEU A 378 -16.27 -2.28 -28.59
C LEU A 378 -17.45 -3.07 -28.04
N CYS A 379 -17.52 -3.24 -26.71
CA CYS A 379 -18.65 -3.88 -26.03
C CYS A 379 -19.96 -3.13 -26.26
N LYS A 380 -19.93 -1.79 -26.22
CA LYS A 380 -21.12 -0.94 -26.45
C LYS A 380 -21.64 -0.98 -27.89
N LEU A 381 -20.79 -1.32 -28.86
CA LEU A 381 -21.13 -1.39 -30.27
C LEU A 381 -21.46 -2.81 -30.76
N HIS A 382 -21.52 -3.79 -29.86
CA HIS A 382 -21.72 -5.21 -30.19
C HIS A 382 -20.71 -5.76 -31.21
N ARG A 383 -19.50 -5.18 -31.30
CA ARG A 383 -18.43 -5.59 -32.23
C ARG A 383 -17.45 -6.57 -31.55
N TYR A 384 -17.95 -7.72 -31.12
CA TYR A 384 -17.23 -8.69 -30.28
C TYR A 384 -16.01 -9.35 -30.96
N GLY A 385 -16.04 -9.57 -32.29
CA GLY A 385 -14.89 -10.13 -33.02
C GLY A 385 -13.65 -9.21 -33.06
N LYS A 386 -13.86 -7.90 -33.21
CA LYS A 386 -12.75 -6.91 -33.12
C LYS A 386 -12.25 -6.75 -31.68
N PHE A 387 -13.13 -6.85 -30.67
CA PHE A 387 -12.77 -6.85 -29.25
C PHE A 387 -11.77 -7.95 -28.90
N GLN A 388 -12.02 -9.18 -29.37
CA GLN A 388 -11.12 -10.32 -29.15
C GLN A 388 -9.78 -10.13 -29.86
N THR A 389 -9.76 -9.54 -31.06
CA THR A 389 -8.53 -9.27 -31.81
C THR A 389 -7.64 -8.21 -31.11
N GLU A 390 -8.22 -7.13 -30.60
CA GLU A 390 -7.48 -6.07 -29.92
C GLU A 390 -6.98 -6.48 -28.53
N ILE A 391 -7.74 -7.32 -27.82
CA ILE A 391 -7.25 -8.00 -26.61
C ILE A 391 -6.15 -9.02 -26.97
N GLY A 392 -6.27 -9.76 -28.08
CA GLY A 392 -5.22 -10.67 -28.55
C GLY A 392 -3.88 -9.96 -28.77
N LYS A 393 -3.89 -8.74 -29.34
CA LYS A 393 -2.69 -7.90 -29.51
C LYS A 393 -2.09 -7.41 -28.19
N ALA A 394 -2.92 -7.05 -27.21
CA ALA A 394 -2.47 -6.57 -25.91
C ALA A 394 -1.97 -7.68 -24.97
N TRP A 395 -2.43 -8.93 -25.16
CA TRP A 395 -2.22 -10.02 -24.21
C TRP A 395 -1.45 -11.23 -24.78
N ALA A 396 -1.07 -11.20 -26.06
CA ALA A 396 -0.20 -12.19 -26.73
C ALA A 396 -0.57 -13.66 -26.43
N SER A 397 -1.84 -14.03 -26.57
CA SER A 397 -2.29 -15.43 -26.46
C SER A 397 -3.21 -15.82 -27.61
N GLU A 398 -2.77 -16.77 -28.42
CA GLU A 398 -3.46 -17.37 -29.57
C GLU A 398 -4.58 -18.34 -29.12
N ILE A 399 -5.81 -17.90 -28.85
CA ILE A 399 -6.98 -18.79 -28.97
C ILE A 399 -8.20 -17.96 -29.39
N ALA A 400 -8.62 -18.08 -30.66
CA ALA A 400 -9.88 -17.52 -31.17
C ALA A 400 -10.84 -18.69 -31.42
N ILE A 401 -12.04 -18.65 -30.82
CA ILE A 401 -13.06 -19.69 -30.96
C ILE A 401 -14.15 -19.16 -31.87
N LEU A 402 -14.48 -19.91 -32.93
CA LEU A 402 -15.49 -19.57 -33.92
C LEU A 402 -16.79 -20.34 -33.66
N LEU A 403 -17.90 -19.64 -33.46
CA LEU A 403 -19.19 -20.21 -33.07
C LEU A 403 -20.15 -20.27 -34.27
N VAL A 404 -20.58 -21.49 -34.64
CA VAL A 404 -21.52 -21.72 -35.75
C VAL A 404 -22.86 -22.21 -35.20
N ALA A 405 -23.96 -21.51 -35.49
CA ALA A 405 -25.30 -21.86 -35.02
C ALA A 405 -26.21 -22.41 -36.12
N MET A 406 -27.01 -23.43 -35.82
CA MET A 406 -28.13 -23.84 -36.67
C MET A 406 -29.35 -22.96 -36.35
N ALA A 407 -30.01 -22.41 -37.37
CA ALA A 407 -31.12 -21.47 -37.18
C ALA A 407 -32.31 -21.83 -38.07
N THR A 408 -33.52 -21.93 -37.51
CA THR A 408 -34.73 -22.06 -38.33
C THR A 408 -35.17 -20.72 -38.89
N SER A 409 -36.00 -20.72 -39.94
CA SER A 409 -36.58 -19.49 -40.48
C SER A 409 -37.49 -18.74 -39.49
N GLU A 410 -37.88 -19.37 -38.38
CA GLU A 410 -38.58 -18.70 -37.26
C GLU A 410 -37.58 -18.08 -36.26
N ASP A 411 -36.50 -18.79 -35.91
CA ASP A 411 -35.42 -18.26 -35.05
C ASP A 411 -34.80 -16.99 -35.65
N MET A 412 -34.64 -16.97 -36.99
CA MET A 412 -34.18 -15.80 -37.73
C MET A 412 -35.19 -14.66 -37.71
N ARG A 413 -36.50 -14.94 -37.75
CA ARG A 413 -37.55 -13.90 -37.67
C ARG A 413 -37.61 -13.23 -36.31
N ILE A 414 -37.41 -13.99 -35.23
CA ILE A 414 -37.45 -13.48 -33.85
C ILE A 414 -36.08 -12.99 -33.35
N ASN A 415 -35.03 -13.09 -34.18
CA ASN A 415 -33.66 -12.73 -33.83
C ASN A 415 -33.17 -13.42 -32.53
N ALA A 416 -33.28 -14.75 -32.52
CA ALA A 416 -33.02 -15.58 -31.35
C ALA A 416 -31.59 -15.40 -30.78
N GLU A 417 -31.45 -15.58 -29.47
CA GLU A 417 -30.21 -15.30 -28.72
C GLU A 417 -29.00 -16.10 -29.24
N HIS A 418 -29.17 -17.36 -29.62
CA HIS A 418 -28.10 -18.20 -30.16
C HIS A 418 -27.60 -17.73 -31.54
N ILE A 419 -28.45 -17.06 -32.34
CA ILE A 419 -28.06 -16.43 -33.62
C ILE A 419 -27.24 -15.16 -33.33
N ARG A 420 -27.62 -14.40 -32.29
CA ARG A 420 -26.92 -13.17 -31.91
C ARG A 420 -25.50 -13.42 -31.37
N ILE A 421 -25.26 -14.61 -30.83
CA ILE A 421 -23.99 -15.00 -30.22
C ILE A 421 -23.07 -15.71 -31.24
N ALA A 422 -23.61 -16.20 -32.35
CA ALA A 422 -22.86 -16.95 -33.35
C ALA A 422 -22.09 -16.05 -34.33
N ASP A 423 -20.88 -16.48 -34.69
CA ASP A 423 -20.06 -15.87 -35.74
C ASP A 423 -20.59 -16.20 -37.15
N GLN A 424 -21.19 -17.39 -37.30
CA GLN A 424 -21.85 -17.84 -38.51
C GLN A 424 -23.12 -18.61 -38.16
N PHE A 425 -24.10 -18.63 -39.07
CA PHE A 425 -25.27 -19.46 -38.91
C PHE A 425 -25.64 -20.21 -40.19
N VAL A 426 -26.21 -21.39 -40.02
CA VAL A 426 -26.68 -22.28 -41.10
C VAL A 426 -28.19 -22.41 -40.98
N GLU A 427 -28.92 -22.03 -42.03
CA GLU A 427 -30.37 -22.16 -42.05
C GLU A 427 -30.77 -23.65 -42.12
N VAL A 428 -31.70 -24.05 -41.25
CA VAL A 428 -32.21 -25.43 -41.17
C VAL A 428 -33.74 -25.45 -41.29
N PRO A 429 -34.33 -26.53 -41.85
CA PRO A 429 -35.78 -26.63 -42.01
C PRO A 429 -36.54 -26.48 -40.68
N GLY A 430 -37.72 -25.84 -40.70
CA GLY A 430 -38.64 -25.74 -39.56
C GLY A 430 -39.51 -26.99 -39.36
N GLY A 431 -39.81 -27.39 -38.12
CA GLY A 431 -40.63 -28.57 -37.82
C GLY A 431 -41.00 -28.71 -36.33
N THR A 432 -41.93 -29.62 -36.00
CA THR A 432 -42.22 -30.00 -34.59
C THR A 432 -40.96 -30.58 -33.94
N ASN A 433 -40.84 -30.56 -32.60
CA ASN A 433 -39.61 -30.96 -31.87
C ASN A 433 -39.00 -32.31 -32.30
N ASN A 434 -39.80 -33.23 -32.83
CA ASN A 434 -39.32 -34.51 -33.39
C ASN A 434 -38.51 -34.37 -34.69
N ASN A 435 -38.66 -33.27 -35.44
CA ASN A 435 -38.06 -33.08 -36.77
C ASN A 435 -36.88 -32.09 -36.80
N ASN A 436 -36.69 -31.25 -35.77
CA ASN A 436 -35.69 -30.17 -35.82
C ASN A 436 -34.51 -30.34 -34.86
N TYR A 437 -34.79 -30.61 -33.59
CA TYR A 437 -33.77 -30.69 -32.54
C TYR A 437 -33.54 -32.13 -32.07
N ALA A 438 -34.05 -33.13 -32.79
CA ALA A 438 -33.85 -34.55 -32.51
C ALA A 438 -33.27 -35.32 -33.71
N ASN A 439 -33.02 -34.63 -34.83
CA ASN A 439 -32.55 -35.26 -36.07
C ASN A 439 -31.01 -35.35 -36.07
N VAL A 440 -30.51 -36.46 -35.54
CA VAL A 440 -29.08 -36.79 -35.46
C VAL A 440 -28.37 -36.67 -36.81
N GLN A 441 -29.03 -37.09 -37.88
CA GLN A 441 -28.47 -37.08 -39.24
C GLN A 441 -28.22 -35.65 -39.74
N LEU A 442 -29.15 -34.73 -39.49
CA LEU A 442 -29.01 -33.33 -39.87
C LEU A 442 -27.86 -32.64 -39.12
N ILE A 443 -27.70 -32.94 -37.83
CA ILE A 443 -26.60 -32.40 -37.00
C ILE A 443 -25.25 -32.89 -37.54
N LEU A 444 -25.15 -34.17 -37.91
CA LEU A 444 -23.94 -34.76 -38.49
C LEU A 444 -23.57 -34.13 -39.83
N GLU A 445 -24.55 -33.94 -40.72
CA GLU A 445 -24.35 -33.33 -42.03
C GLU A 445 -23.87 -31.89 -41.92
N ILE A 446 -24.48 -31.10 -41.03
CA ILE A 446 -24.08 -29.69 -40.84
C ILE A 446 -22.69 -29.61 -40.20
N ALA A 447 -22.39 -30.46 -39.22
CA ALA A 447 -21.08 -30.50 -38.60
C ALA A 447 -19.96 -30.83 -39.62
N GLU A 448 -20.26 -31.70 -40.57
CA GLU A 448 -19.34 -32.08 -41.66
C GLU A 448 -19.19 -30.97 -42.72
N ILE A 449 -20.28 -30.30 -43.10
CA ILE A 449 -20.26 -29.16 -44.05
C ILE A 449 -19.51 -27.96 -43.46
N THR A 450 -19.65 -27.72 -42.16
CA THR A 450 -19.06 -26.56 -41.48
C THR A 450 -17.67 -26.82 -40.93
N HIS A 451 -17.19 -28.07 -41.00
CA HIS A 451 -15.89 -28.51 -40.49
C HIS A 451 -15.64 -28.09 -39.02
N VAL A 452 -16.67 -28.20 -38.17
CA VAL A 452 -16.54 -27.83 -36.75
C VAL A 452 -15.80 -28.90 -35.95
N ASP A 453 -14.95 -28.46 -35.02
CA ASP A 453 -14.21 -29.35 -34.13
C ASP A 453 -15.10 -29.94 -33.02
N ALA A 454 -16.20 -29.24 -32.67
CA ALA A 454 -17.13 -29.63 -31.63
C ALA A 454 -18.57 -29.20 -31.93
N VAL A 455 -19.53 -30.01 -31.48
CA VAL A 455 -20.97 -29.78 -31.62
C VAL A 455 -21.62 -29.68 -30.24
N TRP A 456 -22.36 -28.60 -30.04
CA TRP A 456 -23.15 -28.35 -28.85
C TRP A 456 -24.65 -28.54 -29.16
N PRO A 457 -25.24 -29.73 -28.87
CA PRO A 457 -26.68 -29.89 -28.95
C PRO A 457 -27.32 -29.07 -27.82
N GLY A 458 -28.02 -28.00 -28.18
CA GLY A 458 -28.79 -27.18 -27.24
C GLY A 458 -29.86 -28.01 -26.50
N TRP A 459 -30.49 -27.40 -25.49
CA TRP A 459 -31.52 -28.06 -24.67
C TRP A 459 -32.65 -28.64 -25.54
N GLY A 460 -32.76 -29.97 -25.60
CA GLY A 460 -33.78 -30.68 -26.37
C GLY A 460 -33.45 -32.16 -26.60
N HIS A 461 -34.40 -32.89 -27.18
CA HIS A 461 -34.35 -34.36 -27.34
C HIS A 461 -33.11 -34.91 -28.09
N ALA A 462 -32.37 -34.13 -28.92
CA ALA A 462 -31.10 -34.60 -29.51
C ALA A 462 -30.02 -34.84 -28.45
N SER A 463 -29.93 -33.98 -27.42
CA SER A 463 -29.05 -34.22 -26.26
C SER A 463 -29.58 -35.33 -25.35
N GLU A 464 -30.62 -36.06 -25.74
CA GLU A 464 -31.09 -37.27 -25.05
C GLU A 464 -30.98 -38.51 -25.96
N ASN A 465 -30.66 -38.35 -27.25
CA ASN A 465 -30.49 -39.45 -28.19
C ASN A 465 -29.05 -40.00 -28.11
N PRO A 466 -28.84 -41.26 -27.67
CA PRO A 466 -27.50 -41.85 -27.51
C PRO A 466 -26.77 -42.12 -28.83
N GLU A 467 -27.45 -42.13 -29.99
CA GLU A 467 -26.81 -42.37 -31.29
C GLU A 467 -25.96 -41.19 -31.77
N LEU A 468 -26.26 -39.97 -31.32
CA LEU A 468 -25.57 -38.74 -31.73
C LEU A 468 -24.08 -38.69 -31.32
N PRO A 469 -23.69 -38.98 -30.06
CA PRO A 469 -22.29 -38.95 -29.63
C PRO A 469 -21.46 -40.03 -30.30
N ASP A 470 -22.02 -41.22 -30.51
CA ASP A 470 -21.32 -42.30 -31.19
C ASP A 470 -21.07 -41.96 -32.68
N ALA A 471 -22.04 -41.36 -33.36
CA ALA A 471 -21.91 -40.97 -34.75
C ALA A 471 -20.96 -39.76 -34.96
N LEU A 472 -20.99 -38.76 -34.07
CA LEU A 472 -20.08 -37.61 -34.14
C LEU A 472 -18.64 -38.03 -33.83
N LYS A 473 -18.45 -38.94 -32.85
CA LYS A 473 -17.14 -39.54 -32.54
C LYS A 473 -16.58 -40.36 -33.69
N ALA A 474 -17.42 -41.11 -34.42
CA ALA A 474 -16.99 -41.83 -35.63
C ALA A 474 -16.48 -40.90 -36.74
N LYS A 475 -16.92 -39.63 -36.75
CA LYS A 475 -16.48 -38.57 -37.67
C LYS A 475 -15.35 -37.70 -37.10
N GLY A 476 -14.85 -37.99 -35.89
CA GLY A 476 -13.78 -37.21 -35.25
C GLY A 476 -14.24 -35.88 -34.63
N ILE A 477 -15.54 -35.67 -34.45
CA ILE A 477 -16.15 -34.44 -33.95
C ILE A 477 -16.60 -34.63 -32.49
N VAL A 478 -16.30 -33.65 -31.63
CA VAL A 478 -16.55 -33.77 -30.18
C VAL A 478 -17.98 -33.35 -29.82
N THR A 479 -18.71 -34.16 -29.04
CA THR A 479 -20.07 -33.83 -28.54
C THR A 479 -20.08 -33.38 -27.09
N SER A 480 -20.74 -32.26 -26.77
CA SER A 480 -20.94 -31.82 -25.38
C SER A 480 -22.39 -31.99 -24.92
N TYR A 481 -22.66 -33.04 -24.15
CA TYR A 481 -23.91 -33.18 -23.40
C TYR A 481 -23.79 -32.35 -22.11
N TYR A 482 -24.87 -31.70 -21.67
CA TYR A 482 -24.85 -31.05 -20.36
C TYR A 482 -24.44 -32.09 -19.31
N THR A 483 -23.47 -31.69 -18.47
CA THR A 483 -22.63 -32.46 -17.55
C THR A 483 -21.47 -33.28 -18.14
N LYS A 484 -20.27 -32.66 -18.04
CA LYS A 484 -18.91 -33.21 -18.12
C LYS A 484 -18.41 -33.65 -19.50
N LEU A 485 -17.87 -32.67 -20.22
CA LEU A 485 -16.80 -32.85 -21.21
C LEU A 485 -15.63 -33.61 -20.58
N SER A 486 -15.59 -34.91 -20.84
CA SER A 486 -14.46 -35.79 -20.52
C SER A 486 -13.89 -36.32 -21.83
N LYS A 487 -13.12 -35.47 -22.53
CA LYS A 487 -12.03 -35.82 -23.49
C LYS A 487 -11.48 -34.64 -24.31
N ALA A 488 -11.47 -33.43 -23.77
CA ALA A 488 -10.60 -32.34 -24.25
C ALA A 488 -9.68 -31.93 -23.08
N PRO A 489 -8.47 -31.38 -23.34
CA PRO A 489 -7.57 -30.90 -22.30
C PRO A 489 -8.32 -30.01 -21.29
N PRO A 490 -8.21 -30.26 -19.98
CA PRO A 490 -8.97 -29.55 -18.93
C PRO A 490 -8.84 -28.02 -18.97
N GLU A 491 -7.78 -27.50 -19.59
CA GLU A 491 -7.51 -26.07 -19.76
C GLU A 491 -8.49 -25.40 -20.73
N THR A 492 -8.76 -26.02 -21.88
CA THR A 492 -9.59 -25.44 -22.96
C THR A 492 -11.07 -25.36 -22.58
N VAL A 493 -11.58 -26.36 -21.85
CA VAL A 493 -12.96 -26.41 -21.36
C VAL A 493 -13.18 -25.37 -20.25
N LYS A 494 -12.18 -25.16 -19.40
CA LYS A 494 -12.20 -24.19 -18.29
C LYS A 494 -12.09 -22.75 -18.78
N GLU A 495 -11.37 -22.51 -19.88
CA GLU A 495 -11.27 -21.19 -20.54
C GLU A 495 -12.57 -20.79 -21.24
N LEU A 496 -13.24 -21.73 -21.93
CA LEU A 496 -14.54 -21.54 -22.58
C LEU A 496 -15.66 -21.22 -21.59
N GLU A 497 -15.77 -21.99 -20.51
CA GLU A 497 -16.77 -21.75 -19.46
C GLU A 497 -16.49 -20.46 -18.68
N GLN A 498 -15.22 -20.07 -18.51
CA GLN A 498 -14.86 -18.82 -17.84
C GLN A 498 -15.05 -17.60 -18.74
N ALA A 499 -14.80 -17.68 -20.05
CA ALA A 499 -15.04 -16.58 -20.98
C ALA A 499 -16.53 -16.23 -21.08
N ALA A 500 -17.40 -17.25 -21.17
CA ALA A 500 -18.86 -17.08 -21.19
C ALA A 500 -19.40 -16.52 -19.86
N ARG A 501 -18.85 -16.94 -18.71
CA ARG A 501 -19.25 -16.41 -17.38
C ARG A 501 -18.68 -15.01 -17.08
N ARG A 502 -17.50 -14.66 -17.63
CA ARG A 502 -16.83 -13.35 -17.44
C ARG A 502 -17.50 -12.21 -18.20
N LEU A 503 -18.23 -12.49 -19.29
CA LEU A 503 -18.94 -11.47 -20.07
C LEU A 503 -20.23 -10.97 -19.40
N ALA A 504 -20.77 -11.68 -18.40
CA ALA A 504 -22.03 -11.31 -17.73
C ALA A 504 -21.85 -10.62 -16.36
N ILE A 505 -20.72 -10.77 -15.67
CA ILE A 505 -20.55 -10.27 -14.30
C ILE A 505 -19.13 -9.70 -14.09
N SER A 506 -19.04 -8.37 -14.18
CA SER A 506 -18.14 -7.49 -13.43
C SER A 506 -16.64 -7.44 -13.78
N VAL A 507 -16.26 -6.24 -14.24
CA VAL A 507 -15.05 -5.49 -13.88
C VAL A 507 -14.73 -5.67 -12.39
N ASN A 508 -13.61 -6.36 -12.10
CA ASN A 508 -12.75 -6.22 -10.89
C ASN A 508 -11.87 -7.45 -10.59
N TYR A 509 -11.95 -8.55 -11.37
CA TYR A 509 -11.17 -9.77 -11.09
C TYR A 509 -10.18 -10.20 -12.18
N VAL A 510 -9.95 -9.39 -13.22
CA VAL A 510 -9.06 -9.73 -14.34
C VAL A 510 -7.56 -9.78 -13.96
N GLY A 511 -7.16 -9.18 -12.84
CA GLY A 511 -5.80 -9.31 -12.29
C GLY A 511 -5.48 -10.68 -11.65
N ALA A 512 -6.43 -11.61 -11.59
CA ALA A 512 -6.20 -12.97 -11.08
C ALA A 512 -5.99 -14.00 -12.19
N ALA A 513 -6.62 -13.81 -13.36
CA ALA A 513 -6.56 -14.75 -14.49
C ALA A 513 -5.28 -14.66 -15.33
N THR A 514 -4.44 -13.67 -15.04
CA THR A 514 -3.27 -13.28 -15.81
C THR A 514 -1.97 -13.53 -15.04
N ALA A 515 -2.08 -14.08 -13.83
CA ALA A 515 -0.96 -14.56 -13.04
C ALA A 515 -0.45 -15.88 -13.64
N SER A 516 0.88 -16.04 -13.71
CA SER A 516 1.55 -17.28 -14.13
C SER A 516 0.98 -18.52 -13.43
N ASP A 517 0.55 -18.37 -12.18
CA ASP A 517 0.01 -19.45 -11.36
C ASP A 517 -1.31 -20.03 -11.89
N TYR A 518 -2.11 -19.24 -12.62
CA TYR A 518 -3.32 -19.70 -13.31
C TYR A 518 -2.98 -20.54 -14.56
N ARG A 519 -1.96 -20.11 -15.32
CA ARG A 519 -1.54 -20.78 -16.57
C ARG A 519 -0.83 -22.12 -16.31
N ASP A 520 -0.16 -22.25 -15.16
CA ASP A 520 0.56 -23.47 -14.77
C ASP A 520 -0.29 -24.44 -13.91
N ASN A 521 -1.61 -24.21 -13.80
CA ASN A 521 -2.53 -25.01 -12.99
C ASN A 521 -2.16 -25.11 -11.48
N LYS A 522 -1.55 -24.07 -10.91
CA LYS A 522 -1.09 -23.99 -9.51
C LYS A 522 -2.17 -23.44 -8.55
N ILE A 523 -3.43 -23.42 -8.96
CA ILE A 523 -4.56 -22.91 -8.16
C ILE A 523 -5.20 -24.05 -7.38
N HIS A 524 -4.72 -24.26 -6.16
CA HIS A 524 -5.26 -25.17 -5.14
C HIS A 524 -5.57 -24.40 -3.85
N THR A 525 -6.06 -25.06 -2.79
CA THR A 525 -6.40 -24.40 -1.51
C THR A 525 -5.22 -23.57 -0.97
N GLY A 526 -4.01 -24.15 -0.96
CA GLY A 526 -2.78 -23.42 -0.59
C GLY A 526 -2.44 -22.17 -1.43
N TRP A 527 -2.89 -22.06 -2.69
CA TRP A 527 -2.76 -20.82 -3.49
C TRP A 527 -3.74 -19.73 -3.01
N LEU A 528 -4.96 -20.13 -2.65
CA LEU A 528 -5.97 -19.23 -2.09
C LEU A 528 -5.51 -18.69 -0.73
N ASP A 529 -4.96 -19.56 0.12
CA ASP A 529 -4.39 -19.18 1.42
C ASP A 529 -3.21 -18.21 1.27
N SER A 530 -2.34 -18.45 0.28
CA SER A 530 -1.23 -17.56 -0.05
C SER A 530 -1.71 -16.17 -0.51
N ARG A 531 -2.82 -16.09 -1.25
CA ARG A 531 -3.42 -14.80 -1.66
C ARG A 531 -4.16 -14.09 -0.53
N ILE A 532 -4.81 -14.83 0.37
CA ILE A 532 -5.43 -14.28 1.59
C ILE A 532 -4.33 -13.68 2.48
N ALA A 533 -3.20 -14.38 2.65
CA ALA A 533 -2.01 -13.89 3.34
C ALA A 533 -1.35 -12.67 2.66
N MET A 534 -1.42 -12.56 1.32
CA MET A 534 -0.88 -11.42 0.57
C MET A 534 -1.78 -10.17 0.58
N ARG A 535 -3.11 -10.32 0.70
CA ARG A 535 -4.06 -9.20 0.74
C ARG A 535 -4.13 -8.50 2.10
N VAL A 536 -3.50 -9.08 3.13
CA VAL A 536 -3.27 -8.44 4.42
C VAL A 536 -1.78 -8.16 4.56
N ARG A 537 -1.29 -7.05 3.99
CA ARG A 537 0.00 -6.49 4.44
C ARG A 537 -0.21 -5.80 5.79
N ALA A 538 -0.44 -6.59 6.82
CA ALA A 538 -0.12 -6.17 8.18
C ALA A 538 1.41 -6.18 8.29
N GLU A 539 2.01 -5.12 8.84
CA GLU A 539 3.39 -5.21 9.31
C GLU A 539 3.49 -6.40 10.28
N ARG A 540 4.46 -7.28 10.08
CA ARG A 540 4.62 -8.49 10.88
C ARG A 540 5.64 -8.27 12.00
N PRO A 541 5.49 -8.91 13.16
CA PRO A 541 6.53 -8.91 14.17
C PRO A 541 7.80 -9.60 13.63
N PRO A 542 9.00 -9.21 14.09
CA PRO A 542 10.21 -10.00 13.90
C PRO A 542 10.01 -11.48 14.29
N TRP A 543 10.57 -12.40 13.51
CA TRP A 543 10.36 -13.85 13.66
C TRP A 543 10.60 -14.37 15.09
N TYR A 544 11.61 -13.85 15.78
CA TYR A 544 11.94 -14.29 17.15
C TYR A 544 10.86 -13.86 18.15
N LEU A 545 10.23 -12.69 17.99
CA LEU A 545 9.13 -12.26 18.85
C LEU A 545 7.88 -13.14 18.62
N SER A 546 7.61 -13.55 17.39
CA SER A 546 6.52 -14.47 17.08
C SER A 546 6.74 -15.86 17.69
N VAL A 547 7.97 -16.39 17.61
CA VAL A 547 8.33 -17.69 18.18
C VAL A 547 8.27 -17.67 19.71
N VAL A 548 8.88 -16.67 20.34
CA VAL A 548 8.92 -16.55 21.81
C VAL A 548 7.54 -16.22 22.37
N GLY A 549 6.83 -15.25 21.78
CA GLY A 549 5.47 -14.88 22.17
C GLY A 549 4.50 -16.04 22.00
N GLY A 550 4.59 -16.80 20.90
CA GLY A 550 3.78 -17.99 20.67
C GLY A 550 4.06 -19.13 21.65
N ALA A 551 5.34 -19.36 21.99
CA ALA A 551 5.73 -20.38 22.95
C ALA A 551 5.20 -20.05 24.36
N LEU A 552 5.37 -18.81 24.80
CA LEU A 552 4.87 -18.33 26.09
C LEU A 552 3.34 -18.38 26.15
N TYR A 553 2.64 -17.96 25.09
CA TYR A 553 1.19 -18.07 25.00
C TYR A 553 0.71 -19.52 25.16
N LYS A 554 1.24 -20.46 24.36
CA LYS A 554 0.86 -21.88 24.47
C LYS A 554 1.22 -22.46 25.85
N ALA A 555 2.37 -22.13 26.40
CA ALA A 555 2.77 -22.59 27.73
C ALA A 555 1.83 -22.09 28.83
N THR A 556 1.41 -20.83 28.78
CA THR A 556 0.44 -20.27 29.73
C THR A 556 -0.95 -20.87 29.57
N ALA A 557 -1.44 -21.04 28.34
CA ALA A 557 -2.73 -21.65 28.04
C ALA A 557 -2.79 -23.12 28.53
N SER A 558 -1.74 -23.90 28.28
CA SER A 558 -1.67 -25.31 28.72
C SER A 558 -1.35 -25.47 30.21
N SER A 559 -0.75 -24.46 30.86
CA SER A 559 -0.36 -24.57 32.27
C SER A 559 -1.56 -24.75 33.20
N ALA A 560 -2.71 -24.15 32.91
CA ALA A 560 -3.89 -24.28 33.76
C ALA A 560 -4.46 -25.71 33.73
N ALA A 561 -4.55 -26.31 32.53
CA ALA A 561 -5.00 -27.69 32.35
C ALA A 561 -4.03 -28.70 32.99
N LEU A 562 -2.72 -28.52 32.79
CA LEU A 562 -1.69 -29.38 33.39
C LEU A 562 -1.70 -29.33 34.93
N VAL A 563 -1.90 -28.15 35.52
CA VAL A 563 -2.04 -28.02 36.98
C VAL A 563 -3.30 -28.72 37.46
N SER A 564 -4.42 -28.56 36.76
CA SER A 564 -5.67 -29.26 37.08
C SER A 564 -5.51 -30.78 37.03
N ASP A 565 -4.88 -31.31 35.99
CA ASP A 565 -4.64 -32.75 35.86
C ASP A 565 -3.69 -33.27 36.94
N TYR A 566 -2.61 -32.54 37.21
CA TYR A 566 -1.65 -32.89 38.26
C TYR A 566 -2.31 -32.93 39.64
N VAL A 567 -3.15 -31.93 39.95
CA VAL A 567 -3.95 -31.88 41.19
C VAL A 567 -4.95 -33.03 41.22
N GLY A 568 -5.62 -33.35 40.12
CA GLY A 568 -6.58 -34.45 40.03
C GLY A 568 -5.96 -35.83 40.31
N TYR A 569 -4.69 -36.06 39.93
CA TYR A 569 -3.97 -37.28 40.33
C TYR A 569 -3.67 -37.31 41.83
N LEU A 570 -3.25 -36.18 42.40
CA LEU A 570 -2.97 -36.07 43.83
C LEU A 570 -4.24 -36.26 44.68
N GLU A 571 -5.38 -35.70 44.25
CA GLU A 571 -6.68 -35.88 44.90
C GLU A 571 -7.14 -37.34 44.88
N LYS A 572 -6.77 -38.08 43.83
CA LYS A 572 -7.00 -39.53 43.71
C LYS A 572 -5.95 -40.38 44.44
N GLY A 573 -4.98 -39.76 45.13
CA GLY A 573 -3.90 -40.45 45.84
C GLY A 573 -2.88 -41.13 44.94
N GLN A 574 -2.79 -40.74 43.67
CA GLN A 574 -1.91 -41.33 42.66
C GLN A 574 -0.71 -40.40 42.39
N ILE A 575 0.45 -41.00 42.09
CA ILE A 575 1.64 -40.25 41.68
C ILE A 575 1.45 -39.85 40.20
N PRO A 576 1.48 -38.55 39.86
CA PRO A 576 1.41 -38.11 38.48
C PRO A 576 2.50 -38.77 37.63
N PRO A 577 2.17 -39.27 36.42
CA PRO A 577 3.16 -39.87 35.53
C PRO A 577 4.34 -38.94 35.23
N LYS A 578 5.54 -39.49 35.01
CA LYS A 578 6.78 -38.72 34.73
C LYS A 578 6.68 -37.75 33.55
N HIS A 579 5.74 -37.95 32.62
CA HIS A 579 5.52 -37.07 31.47
C HIS A 579 4.72 -35.80 31.83
N ILE A 580 4.07 -35.75 33.00
CA ILE A 580 3.34 -34.57 33.50
C ILE A 580 4.27 -33.80 34.44
N SER A 581 5.03 -32.84 33.89
CA SER A 581 5.93 -31.98 34.66
C SER A 581 5.40 -30.54 34.72
N LEU A 582 5.38 -29.96 35.92
CA LEU A 582 5.03 -28.55 36.14
C LEU A 582 6.22 -27.58 35.91
N VAL A 583 7.42 -28.12 35.74
CA VAL A 583 8.67 -27.34 35.62
C VAL A 583 9.21 -27.37 34.20
N ARG A 584 9.16 -28.54 33.53
CA ARG A 584 9.62 -28.70 32.15
C ARG A 584 8.43 -28.95 31.24
N SER A 585 8.28 -28.13 30.21
CA SER A 585 7.32 -28.36 29.14
C SER A 585 8.01 -28.28 27.79
N GLN A 586 7.49 -29.00 26.81
CA GLN A 586 7.94 -28.88 25.42
C GLN A 586 6.77 -28.34 24.62
N VAL A 587 6.98 -27.21 23.95
CA VAL A 587 5.96 -26.57 23.12
C VAL A 587 6.35 -26.73 21.66
N SER A 588 5.41 -27.27 20.88
CA SER A 588 5.52 -27.29 19.42
C SER A 588 4.56 -26.28 18.80
N LEU A 589 5.07 -25.46 17.89
CA LEU A 589 4.30 -24.45 17.18
C LEU A 589 4.79 -24.33 15.74
N SER A 590 3.85 -24.07 14.84
CA SER A 590 4.09 -23.96 13.41
C SER A 590 3.83 -22.51 12.99
N ILE A 591 4.86 -21.81 12.51
CA ILE A 591 4.78 -20.43 12.03
C ILE A 591 5.41 -20.39 10.64
N GLU A 592 4.67 -19.86 9.66
CA GLU A 592 5.15 -19.69 8.27
C GLU A 592 5.70 -21.00 7.66
N GLY A 593 5.03 -22.13 7.93
CA GLY A 593 5.45 -23.44 7.41
C GLY A 593 6.69 -24.03 8.09
N SER A 594 7.27 -23.36 9.10
CA SER A 594 8.37 -23.87 9.91
C SER A 594 7.86 -24.36 11.27
N LYS A 595 8.19 -25.61 11.61
CA LYS A 595 7.86 -26.19 12.92
C LYS A 595 8.97 -25.91 13.92
N TYR A 596 8.63 -25.24 15.02
CA TYR A 596 9.52 -24.94 16.13
C TYR A 596 9.15 -25.82 17.32
N THR A 597 10.12 -26.58 17.83
CA THR A 597 9.98 -27.34 19.07
C THR A 597 10.90 -26.73 20.11
N ILE A 598 10.31 -26.16 21.16
CA ILE A 598 11.01 -25.36 22.16
C ILE A 598 10.88 -26.06 23.50
N ASP A 599 12.02 -26.32 24.12
CA ASP A 599 12.07 -26.83 25.48
C ASP A 599 12.00 -25.64 26.44
N MET A 600 10.98 -25.63 27.29
CA MET A 600 10.72 -24.56 28.24
C MET A 600 10.94 -25.04 29.67
N ILE A 601 11.68 -24.25 30.44
CA ILE A 601 11.92 -24.47 31.85
C ILE A 601 11.32 -23.29 32.61
N ARG A 602 10.35 -23.55 33.47
CA ARG A 602 9.72 -22.52 34.30
C ARG A 602 10.59 -22.22 35.50
N GLY A 603 11.10 -20.99 35.60
CA GLY A 603 11.93 -20.51 36.71
C GLY A 603 11.12 -19.86 37.84
N GLY A 604 9.95 -19.30 37.52
CA GLY A 604 9.09 -18.60 38.49
C GLY A 604 7.66 -18.35 37.98
N PRO A 605 6.84 -17.57 38.72
CA PRO A 605 5.52 -17.14 38.27
C PRO A 605 5.67 -16.21 37.05
N GLY A 606 5.46 -16.73 35.84
CA GLY A 606 5.61 -15.97 34.59
C GLY A 606 7.02 -15.94 34.00
N SER A 607 8.04 -16.46 34.69
CA SER A 607 9.42 -16.51 34.19
C SER A 607 9.73 -17.86 33.54
N TYR A 608 10.18 -17.82 32.30
CA TYR A 608 10.50 -18.99 31.49
C TYR A 608 11.89 -18.86 30.86
N LYS A 609 12.63 -19.95 30.89
CA LYS A 609 13.85 -20.15 30.12
C LYS A 609 13.51 -21.01 28.91
N LEU A 610 13.66 -20.45 27.71
CA LEU A 610 13.32 -21.10 26.45
C LEU A 610 14.60 -21.58 25.78
N LYS A 611 14.64 -22.85 25.41
CA LYS A 611 15.76 -23.46 24.69
C LYS A 611 15.28 -23.98 23.34
N LEU A 612 15.96 -23.52 22.30
CA LEU A 612 15.75 -23.95 20.92
C LEU A 612 17.12 -24.27 20.31
N ASN A 613 17.34 -25.53 19.95
CA ASN A 613 18.64 -26.02 19.47
C ASN A 613 19.79 -25.72 20.48
N GLN A 614 20.82 -25.00 20.05
CA GLN A 614 21.96 -24.58 20.88
C GLN A 614 21.77 -23.21 21.55
N SER A 615 20.65 -22.53 21.28
CA SER A 615 20.36 -21.19 21.80
C SER A 615 19.43 -21.26 23.01
N GLU A 616 19.67 -20.37 23.97
CA GLU A 616 18.90 -20.27 25.20
C GLU A 616 18.61 -18.80 25.50
N ILE A 617 17.37 -18.49 25.86
CA ILE A 617 16.92 -17.14 26.18
C ILE A 617 16.04 -17.16 27.44
N GLU A 618 15.95 -16.03 28.13
CA GLU A 618 15.06 -15.83 29.26
C GLU A 618 13.98 -14.81 28.89
N ALA A 619 12.74 -15.13 29.22
CA ALA A 619 11.59 -14.27 28.95
C ALA A 619 10.58 -14.33 30.10
N GLU A 620 9.93 -13.20 30.35
CA GLU A 620 8.88 -13.10 31.35
C GLU A 620 7.54 -12.78 30.69
N ILE A 621 6.45 -13.30 31.27
CA ILE A 621 5.08 -13.07 30.80
C ILE A 621 4.14 -12.77 31.96
N HIS A 622 3.36 -11.70 31.81
CA HIS A 622 2.39 -11.22 32.80
C HIS A 622 1.02 -10.99 32.16
N THR A 623 -0.06 -11.41 32.81
CA THR A 623 -1.42 -11.18 32.32
C THR A 623 -1.90 -9.77 32.67
N LEU A 624 -2.41 -9.03 31.67
CA LEU A 624 -2.98 -7.70 31.82
C LEU A 624 -4.48 -7.76 32.19
N ARG A 625 -5.04 -6.64 32.66
CA ARG A 625 -6.45 -6.58 33.12
C ARG A 625 -7.47 -6.73 32.00
N ASP A 626 -7.09 -6.43 30.77
CA ASP A 626 -7.91 -6.49 29.57
C ASP A 626 -7.85 -7.87 28.87
N GLY A 627 -7.17 -8.85 29.46
CA GLY A 627 -6.97 -10.18 28.89
C GLY A 627 -5.77 -10.32 27.96
N GLY A 628 -5.01 -9.23 27.72
CA GLY A 628 -3.73 -9.29 27.00
C GLY A 628 -2.61 -9.90 27.85
N LEU A 629 -1.49 -10.25 27.21
CA LEU A 629 -0.27 -10.74 27.85
C LEU A 629 0.89 -9.78 27.58
N LEU A 630 1.56 -9.33 28.63
CA LEU A 630 2.77 -8.52 28.56
C LEU A 630 4.00 -9.43 28.61
N MET A 631 4.71 -9.54 27.49
CA MET A 631 5.97 -10.24 27.37
C MET A 631 7.14 -9.28 27.61
N GLN A 632 8.11 -9.67 28.43
CA GLN A 632 9.39 -8.98 28.58
C GLN A 632 10.52 -9.86 28.02
N LEU A 633 11.26 -9.31 27.05
CA LEU A 633 12.38 -9.97 26.38
C LEU A 633 13.50 -8.95 26.14
N ASP A 634 14.72 -9.27 26.54
CA ASP A 634 15.92 -8.42 26.38
C ASP A 634 15.74 -6.97 26.87
N GLY A 635 14.97 -6.76 27.96
CA GLY A 635 14.68 -5.44 28.53
C GLY A 635 13.59 -4.64 27.81
N ASN A 636 12.98 -5.19 26.75
CA ASN A 636 11.85 -4.59 26.05
C ASN A 636 10.53 -5.23 26.48
N SER A 637 9.47 -4.43 26.50
CA SER A 637 8.11 -4.88 26.81
C SER A 637 7.27 -4.93 25.54
N HIS A 638 6.59 -6.06 25.32
CA HIS A 638 5.78 -6.34 24.14
C HIS A 638 4.39 -6.80 24.58
N VAL A 639 3.33 -6.21 24.02
CA VAL A 639 1.95 -6.56 24.34
C VAL A 639 1.42 -7.56 23.33
N ILE A 640 0.89 -8.68 23.80
CA ILE A 640 0.37 -9.80 23.01
C ILE A 640 -1.13 -9.95 23.27
N TYR A 641 -1.94 -9.86 22.20
CA TYR A 641 -3.33 -10.31 22.21
C TYR A 641 -3.45 -11.57 21.36
N ALA A 642 -4.30 -12.51 21.78
CA ALA A 642 -4.54 -13.75 21.05
C ALA A 642 -6.02 -13.87 20.70
N GLU A 643 -6.30 -14.25 19.46
CA GLU A 643 -7.63 -14.52 18.95
C GLU A 643 -7.61 -15.86 18.22
N GLU A 644 -8.55 -16.74 18.56
CA GLU A 644 -8.67 -18.05 17.91
C GLU A 644 -9.33 -17.89 16.54
N GLU A 645 -8.63 -18.31 15.48
CA GLU A 645 -9.13 -18.33 14.11
C GLU A 645 -9.13 -19.77 13.57
N ALA A 646 -9.86 -20.01 12.47
CA ALA A 646 -9.96 -21.34 11.87
C ALA A 646 -8.57 -21.91 11.51
N ALA A 647 -7.71 -21.12 10.85
CA ALA A 647 -6.37 -21.56 10.43
C ALA A 647 -5.36 -21.71 11.60
N GLY A 648 -5.73 -21.36 12.83
CA GLY A 648 -4.87 -21.40 14.01
C GLY A 648 -5.03 -20.18 14.91
N THR A 649 -4.20 -20.06 15.95
CA THR A 649 -4.29 -18.93 16.88
C THR A 649 -3.60 -17.69 16.29
N ARG A 650 -4.35 -16.61 16.05
CA ARG A 650 -3.81 -15.33 15.61
C ARG A 650 -3.28 -14.54 16.81
N LEU A 651 -2.00 -14.20 16.80
CA LEU A 651 -1.36 -13.34 17.78
C LEU A 651 -1.15 -11.93 17.21
N LEU A 652 -1.46 -10.93 18.02
CA LEU A 652 -1.20 -9.52 17.77
C LEU A 652 -0.14 -9.04 18.76
N ILE A 653 1.10 -8.89 18.30
CA ILE A 653 2.26 -8.45 19.10
C ILE A 653 2.57 -7.00 18.73
N ASP A 654 2.40 -6.06 19.65
CA ASP A 654 2.59 -4.60 19.43
C ASP A 654 1.83 -4.06 18.19
N GLY A 655 0.60 -4.56 17.97
CA GLY A 655 -0.23 -4.17 16.83
C GLY A 655 0.14 -4.86 15.51
N ARG A 656 1.08 -5.82 15.53
CA ARG A 656 1.53 -6.60 14.36
C ARG A 656 1.07 -8.05 14.45
N THR A 657 0.60 -8.61 13.34
CA THR A 657 -0.08 -9.91 13.33
C THR A 657 0.87 -11.06 12.96
N CYS A 658 0.81 -12.17 13.70
CA CYS A 658 1.38 -13.46 13.32
C CYS A 658 0.41 -14.61 13.65
N LEU A 659 0.35 -15.63 12.79
CA LEU A 659 -0.56 -16.77 12.91
C LEU A 659 0.19 -18.04 13.38
N LEU A 660 -0.25 -18.64 14.49
CA LEU A 660 0.21 -19.96 14.94
C LEU A 660 -0.64 -21.04 14.28
N GLN A 661 -0.11 -21.73 13.28
CA GLN A 661 -0.83 -22.76 12.53
C GLN A 661 -1.08 -24.00 13.39
N ASN A 662 -2.26 -24.62 13.22
CA ASN A 662 -2.60 -25.89 13.88
C ASN A 662 -1.82 -27.07 13.29
N ASP A 663 -1.29 -27.95 14.15
CA ASP A 663 -0.59 -29.17 13.72
C ASP A 663 -1.61 -30.14 13.09
N HIS A 664 -1.46 -30.42 11.79
CA HIS A 664 -2.27 -31.39 11.05
C HIS A 664 -1.79 -32.83 11.33
N ASP A 665 -2.73 -33.75 11.59
CA ASP A 665 -2.48 -35.20 11.53
C ASP A 665 -2.46 -35.63 10.04
N PRO A 666 -1.31 -36.05 9.49
CA PRO A 666 -1.20 -36.42 8.07
C PRO A 666 -2.04 -37.65 7.70
N SER A 667 -2.59 -38.37 8.68
CA SER A 667 -3.47 -39.54 8.49
C SER A 667 -4.93 -39.16 8.24
N LYS A 668 -5.30 -37.88 8.40
CA LYS A 668 -6.65 -37.37 8.20
C LYS A 668 -6.64 -36.25 7.17
N LEU A 669 -7.32 -36.47 6.06
CA LEU A 669 -7.49 -35.47 5.01
C LEU A 669 -8.68 -34.57 5.38
N ILE A 670 -8.40 -33.36 5.85
CA ILE A 670 -9.43 -32.40 6.27
C ILE A 670 -9.51 -31.21 5.30
N GLY A 671 -10.70 -30.63 5.18
CA GLY A 671 -10.88 -29.38 4.45
C GLY A 671 -10.39 -28.18 5.27
N GLU A 672 -9.39 -27.45 4.75
CA GLU A 672 -8.84 -26.22 5.37
C GLU A 672 -9.84 -25.05 5.38
N THR A 673 -10.98 -25.17 4.70
CA THR A 673 -12.05 -24.16 4.66
C THR A 673 -13.39 -24.89 4.59
N PRO A 674 -14.48 -24.36 5.20
CA PRO A 674 -15.81 -24.92 5.01
C PRO A 674 -16.13 -25.05 3.52
N CYS A 675 -16.36 -26.27 3.07
CA CYS A 675 -16.47 -26.59 1.65
C CYS A 675 -17.56 -27.63 1.43
N LYS A 676 -18.06 -27.75 0.20
CA LYS A 676 -19.02 -28.81 -0.15
C LYS A 676 -18.31 -29.83 -1.02
N LEU A 677 -18.24 -31.08 -0.58
CA LEU A 677 -17.69 -32.16 -1.40
C LEU A 677 -18.60 -32.35 -2.63
N LEU A 678 -18.05 -32.12 -3.82
CA LEU A 678 -18.78 -32.25 -5.08
C LEU A 678 -18.70 -33.68 -5.61
N ARG A 679 -17.50 -34.27 -5.61
CA ARG A 679 -17.26 -35.66 -6.01
C ARG A 679 -15.87 -36.16 -5.62
N TYR A 680 -15.67 -37.47 -5.61
CA TYR A 680 -14.34 -38.06 -5.61
C TYR A 680 -13.81 -38.23 -7.04
N LEU A 681 -12.50 -38.11 -7.20
CA LEU A 681 -11.79 -38.27 -8.48
C LEU A 681 -11.12 -39.64 -8.61
N VAL A 682 -11.01 -40.37 -7.51
CA VAL A 682 -10.44 -41.72 -7.43
C VAL A 682 -11.50 -42.68 -6.85
N ALA A 683 -11.27 -43.99 -6.96
CA ALA A 683 -12.11 -44.98 -6.31
C ALA A 683 -11.73 -45.13 -4.83
N ASP A 684 -12.66 -45.57 -3.99
CA ASP A 684 -12.36 -45.92 -2.60
C ASP A 684 -11.30 -47.04 -2.57
N ASP A 685 -10.42 -47.02 -1.58
CA ASP A 685 -9.24 -47.90 -1.45
C ASP A 685 -8.15 -47.73 -2.54
N SER A 686 -8.18 -46.65 -3.32
CA SER A 686 -7.14 -46.38 -4.32
C SER A 686 -5.83 -45.93 -3.67
N HIS A 687 -4.71 -46.46 -4.16
CA HIS A 687 -3.40 -45.87 -3.90
C HIS A 687 -3.23 -44.59 -4.71
N ILE A 688 -2.82 -43.52 -4.05
CA ILE A 688 -2.64 -42.20 -4.62
C ILE A 688 -1.28 -41.64 -4.22
N ASP A 689 -0.66 -40.86 -5.09
CA ASP A 689 0.63 -40.23 -4.83
C ASP A 689 0.47 -38.80 -4.30
N VAL A 690 1.53 -38.26 -3.69
CA VAL A 690 1.60 -36.83 -3.28
C VAL A 690 1.14 -35.92 -4.42
N ASP A 691 0.41 -34.87 -4.09
CA ASP A 691 -0.17 -33.87 -5.00
C ASP A 691 -1.14 -34.42 -6.05
N THR A 692 -1.57 -35.68 -5.92
CA THR A 692 -2.60 -36.26 -6.79
C THR A 692 -3.98 -35.76 -6.37
N PRO A 693 -4.78 -35.18 -7.28
CA PRO A 693 -6.16 -34.80 -6.99
C PRO A 693 -7.02 -36.03 -6.67
N TYR A 694 -7.61 -36.08 -5.48
CA TYR A 694 -8.45 -37.21 -5.05
C TYR A 694 -9.93 -36.85 -4.90
N ALA A 695 -10.28 -35.57 -4.75
CA ALA A 695 -11.65 -35.08 -4.63
C ALA A 695 -11.81 -33.65 -5.20
N GLU A 696 -13.04 -33.27 -5.54
CA GLU A 696 -13.40 -31.89 -5.89
C GLU A 696 -14.35 -31.31 -4.83
N VAL A 697 -14.08 -30.09 -4.41
CA VAL A 697 -14.89 -29.35 -3.43
C VAL A 697 -15.33 -27.99 -3.96
N GLU A 698 -16.48 -27.51 -3.51
CA GLU A 698 -16.95 -26.14 -3.71
C GLU A 698 -16.59 -25.28 -2.50
N VAL A 699 -15.76 -24.27 -2.69
CA VAL A 699 -15.38 -23.26 -1.69
C VAL A 699 -15.72 -21.89 -2.24
N MET A 700 -16.55 -21.11 -1.54
CA MET A 700 -16.95 -19.75 -1.97
C MET A 700 -17.46 -19.68 -3.43
N LYS A 701 -18.27 -20.67 -3.85
CA LYS A 701 -18.77 -20.84 -5.24
C LYS A 701 -17.69 -21.12 -6.29
N MET A 702 -16.49 -21.54 -5.88
CA MET A 702 -15.41 -22.00 -6.75
C MET A 702 -15.21 -23.51 -6.58
N CYS A 703 -15.10 -24.24 -7.70
CA CYS A 703 -14.74 -25.66 -7.68
C CYS A 703 -13.21 -25.79 -7.62
N MET A 704 -12.70 -26.51 -6.63
CA MET A 704 -11.27 -26.69 -6.38
C MET A 704 -10.95 -28.18 -6.17
N PRO A 705 -9.86 -28.69 -6.75
CA PRO A 705 -9.38 -30.04 -6.43
C PRO A 705 -8.72 -30.05 -5.05
N LEU A 706 -9.02 -31.09 -4.26
CA LEU A 706 -8.25 -31.47 -3.08
C LEU A 706 -7.11 -32.39 -3.53
N LEU A 707 -5.89 -31.97 -3.21
CA LEU A 707 -4.67 -32.70 -3.52
C LEU A 707 -4.24 -33.51 -2.31
N SER A 708 -3.68 -34.70 -2.54
CA SER A 708 -3.15 -35.49 -1.44
C SER A 708 -1.84 -34.91 -0.90
N PRO A 709 -1.72 -34.65 0.41
CA PRO A 709 -0.47 -34.18 1.01
C PRO A 709 0.61 -35.27 1.10
N ALA A 710 0.25 -36.54 0.94
CA ALA A 710 1.16 -37.69 1.06
C ALA A 710 0.73 -38.85 0.14
N SER A 711 1.67 -39.71 -0.27
CA SER A 711 1.30 -40.97 -0.95
C SER A 711 0.68 -41.94 0.06
N GLY A 712 -0.38 -42.65 -0.32
CA GLY A 712 -1.06 -43.59 0.57
C GLY A 712 -2.33 -44.19 -0.03
N ILE A 713 -3.09 -44.91 0.79
CA ILE A 713 -4.40 -45.46 0.42
C ILE A 713 -5.48 -44.55 1.02
N ILE A 714 -6.40 -44.06 0.19
CA ILE A 714 -7.52 -43.24 0.65
C ILE A 714 -8.73 -44.12 0.97
N HIS A 715 -9.40 -43.81 2.08
CA HIS A 715 -10.71 -44.35 2.44
C HIS A 715 -11.75 -43.24 2.55
N PHE A 716 -12.88 -43.37 1.87
CA PHE A 716 -13.95 -42.39 1.87
C PHE A 716 -14.81 -42.49 3.13
N ARG A 717 -14.99 -41.38 3.84
CA ARG A 717 -15.86 -41.29 5.03
C ARG A 717 -17.11 -40.44 4.85
N MET A 718 -17.20 -39.71 3.74
CA MET A 718 -18.27 -38.76 3.44
C MET A 718 -18.87 -39.03 2.07
N ALA A 719 -20.17 -38.79 1.92
CA ALA A 719 -20.86 -38.94 0.64
C ALA A 719 -20.76 -37.66 -0.21
N GLU A 720 -20.77 -37.83 -1.54
CA GLU A 720 -20.79 -36.72 -2.49
C GLU A 720 -22.01 -35.80 -2.24
N GLY A 721 -21.80 -34.49 -2.29
CA GLY A 721 -22.80 -33.47 -2.02
C GLY A 721 -22.89 -33.00 -0.56
N GLN A 722 -22.18 -33.64 0.39
CA GLN A 722 -22.17 -33.21 1.78
C GLN A 722 -21.29 -31.97 2.01
N ALA A 723 -21.74 -31.10 2.91
CA ALA A 723 -20.95 -29.96 3.38
C ALA A 723 -19.95 -30.42 4.46
N MET A 724 -18.67 -30.12 4.24
CA MET A 724 -17.58 -30.28 5.17
C MET A 724 -17.44 -28.99 5.99
N GLN A 725 -17.55 -29.11 7.31
CA GLN A 725 -17.14 -28.03 8.22
C GLN A 725 -15.64 -28.13 8.48
N PHE A 726 -15.05 -27.03 8.96
CA PHE A 726 -13.62 -26.97 9.25
C PHE A 726 -13.20 -28.10 10.21
N GLY A 727 -12.28 -28.96 9.80
CA GLY A 727 -11.73 -30.06 10.62
C GLY A 727 -12.49 -31.40 10.61
N CYS A 728 -13.47 -31.59 9.72
CA CYS A 728 -14.19 -32.87 9.54
C CYS A 728 -13.71 -33.66 8.31
#